data_AF-A0A345UPZ5-F1
#
_entry.id   AF-A0A345UPZ5-F1
#
_cell.length_a   1.000
_cell.length_b   1.000
_cell.length_c   1.000
_cell.angle_alpha   90.00
_cell.angle_beta   90.00
_cell.angle_gamma   90.00
#
_symmetry.space_group_name_H-M   'P 1'
#
loop_
_entity.id
_entity.type
_entity.pdbx_description
1 polymer ?
#
loop_
_entity_poly.entity_id
_entity_poly.type
_entity_poly.pdbx_seq_one_letter_code
_entity_poly.pdbx_strand_id
1 'polypeptide(L)'
;MPFQPTNITRQHVAAAVRKIREENIAVNTSTRYDVIIDGVAYPPKEIMRYAHEQMNGELLWERSGGEPTNRYLKEMGFEIREKEAKISLNKLLNQYSSFLDNPNYEELYKWEAVQNFQENWDIEAEDFQDMFALSFQPPNCNLWESGKYFPRKMMLEFILNKPEEVRDMFRDLYDESRDLLSRIRSFKRKSQTRLSEIKKEDKNHFQDDRAISVYLACKYPEKYYLYKYTMYKSFYGLTGIGPAPKHRSEENILNYFLLCDKVREFIEQNPGVIEKHQSLRNEKHYKDESNHILTQDVIFCASKKDFWVHNEREPAAAPKQIDDMNNKTQPMPLNQILFGPPGTGKTYHTVNKALQIVDPAFYQQNEGNRQALIRRYTELLITDWDDTEEKKIVFVTFHQSFTYEDFVEGIKPVEKDGKLTYTIEDGVFKRICREAVNGNRVLIIDEINRGNIAQIFGELITLIEPDKRKGADEELRVILPYSKTEFSVPAHLHIIGTMNTADRSVEALDTALRRRFSFEELPPKPGLIAEEGASKENGGEVMVRETRISLYELLSTINNRIEKLLDKDHLIGHSYFMKVSSSADLRTVFQHNIIPLLEEYFYGDKGKIQLVLGRGFVERKENGQSVGFAASDYDDSVFDDREIWHITDAWRTSDQAFEAALLTLLNKPE
;
A
#
# COMPACT_ATOMS: atom_id res chain seq x y z
N MET A 1 6.07 -24.26 -39.05
CA MET A 1 5.46 -25.62 -38.97
C MET A 1 4.48 -25.62 -37.80
N PRO A 2 3.45 -26.48 -37.76
CA PRO A 2 2.65 -26.63 -36.55
C PRO A 2 3.56 -27.06 -35.37
N PHE A 3 3.30 -26.52 -34.18
CA PHE A 3 4.06 -26.85 -32.98
C PHE A 3 4.00 -28.37 -32.70
N GLN A 4 5.14 -29.05 -32.78
CA GLN A 4 5.26 -30.49 -32.59
C GLN A 4 6.17 -30.82 -31.39
N PRO A 5 5.61 -30.96 -30.18
CA PRO A 5 6.39 -31.15 -28.96
C PRO A 5 7.14 -32.51 -28.91
N THR A 6 6.74 -33.49 -29.71
CA THR A 6 7.38 -34.83 -29.78
C THR A 6 8.76 -34.83 -30.44
N ASN A 7 9.11 -33.77 -31.17
CA ASN A 7 10.39 -33.68 -31.88
C ASN A 7 11.51 -33.11 -30.99
N ILE A 8 11.15 -32.59 -29.81
CA ILE A 8 12.13 -32.14 -28.82
C ILE A 8 12.75 -33.37 -28.18
N THR A 9 14.08 -33.45 -28.19
CA THR A 9 14.83 -34.58 -27.64
C THR A 9 15.55 -34.18 -26.36
N ARG A 10 16.07 -35.18 -25.63
CA ARG A 10 16.94 -34.95 -24.47
C ARG A 10 18.18 -34.10 -24.80
N GLN A 11 18.70 -34.20 -26.03
CA GLN A 11 19.82 -33.38 -26.49
C GLN A 11 19.45 -31.90 -26.61
N HIS A 12 18.25 -31.59 -27.09
CA HIS A 12 17.76 -30.21 -27.16
C HIS A 12 17.58 -29.60 -25.75
N VAL A 13 17.09 -30.40 -24.79
CA VAL A 13 17.00 -29.97 -23.39
C VAL A 13 18.38 -29.72 -22.76
N ALA A 14 19.36 -30.58 -23.03
CA ALA A 14 20.73 -30.37 -22.56
C ALA A 14 21.39 -29.13 -23.21
N ALA A 15 21.15 -28.90 -24.51
CA ALA A 15 21.61 -27.71 -25.22
C ALA A 15 20.98 -26.43 -24.66
N ALA A 16 19.69 -26.46 -24.33
CA ALA A 16 19.00 -25.36 -23.68
C ALA A 16 19.62 -24.98 -22.33
N VAL A 17 19.93 -25.98 -21.48
CA VAL A 17 20.59 -25.73 -20.18
C VAL A 17 21.98 -25.14 -20.35
N ARG A 18 22.77 -25.63 -21.32
CA ARG A 18 24.09 -25.05 -21.63
C ARG A 18 23.99 -23.60 -22.03
N LYS A 19 23.10 -23.27 -22.98
CA LYS A 19 22.86 -21.89 -23.42
C LYS A 19 22.47 -20.99 -22.26
N ILE A 20 21.52 -21.41 -21.43
CA ILE A 20 21.07 -20.63 -20.26
C ILE A 20 22.24 -20.33 -19.30
N ARG A 21 23.13 -21.30 -19.07
CA ARG A 21 24.30 -21.14 -18.19
C ARG A 21 25.38 -20.24 -18.81
N GLU A 22 25.74 -20.48 -20.06
CA GLU A 22 26.84 -19.77 -20.75
C GLU A 22 26.49 -18.30 -21.03
N GLU A 23 25.24 -18.02 -21.40
CA GLU A 23 24.76 -16.67 -21.69
C GLU A 23 24.16 -15.96 -20.46
N ASN A 24 24.19 -16.60 -19.28
CA ASN A 24 23.63 -16.10 -18.02
C ASN A 24 22.18 -15.57 -18.15
N ILE A 25 21.34 -16.36 -18.84
CA ILE A 25 19.97 -15.96 -19.18
C ILE A 25 19.08 -16.02 -17.93
N ALA A 26 18.48 -14.88 -17.58
CA ALA A 26 17.46 -14.83 -16.54
C ALA A 26 16.17 -15.54 -17.00
N VAL A 27 15.85 -16.69 -16.38
CA VAL A 27 14.63 -17.45 -16.67
C VAL A 27 13.56 -17.24 -15.60
N ASN A 28 12.29 -17.25 -16.01
CA ASN A 28 11.16 -17.11 -15.09
C ASN A 28 11.10 -18.30 -14.12
N THR A 29 10.95 -18.04 -12.83
CA THR A 29 10.86 -19.11 -11.82
C THR A 29 9.56 -19.91 -11.95
N SER A 30 9.64 -21.22 -11.68
CA SER A 30 8.46 -22.08 -11.59
C SER A 30 7.72 -21.86 -10.27
N THR A 31 6.41 -22.06 -10.26
CA THR A 31 5.59 -21.90 -9.05
C THR A 31 5.44 -23.17 -8.22
N ARG A 32 5.59 -24.36 -8.83
CA ARG A 32 5.24 -25.64 -8.18
C ARG A 32 6.20 -26.78 -8.46
N TYR A 33 6.75 -26.87 -9.67
CA TYR A 33 7.62 -27.98 -10.07
C TYR A 33 8.90 -27.45 -10.67
N ASP A 34 10.02 -28.06 -10.30
CA ASP A 34 11.29 -27.91 -10.97
C ASP A 34 11.67 -29.21 -11.67
N VAL A 35 12.34 -29.10 -12.82
CA VAL A 35 13.04 -30.21 -13.45
C VAL A 35 14.48 -30.20 -12.99
N ILE A 36 14.99 -31.35 -12.53
CA ILE A 36 16.37 -31.48 -12.10
C ILE A 36 17.22 -31.92 -13.30
N ILE A 37 18.19 -31.10 -13.67
CA ILE A 37 19.12 -31.38 -14.76
C ILE A 37 20.54 -31.15 -14.23
N ASP A 38 21.36 -32.20 -14.22
CA ASP A 38 22.71 -32.22 -13.66
C ASP A 38 22.76 -31.70 -12.21
N GLY A 39 21.77 -32.08 -11.39
CA GLY A 39 21.67 -31.69 -9.98
C GLY A 39 21.16 -30.26 -9.73
N VAL A 40 20.88 -29.48 -10.78
CA VAL A 40 20.36 -28.11 -10.67
C VAL A 40 18.87 -28.06 -11.02
N ALA A 41 18.10 -27.30 -10.23
CA ALA A 41 16.68 -27.12 -10.42
C ALA A 41 16.37 -26.04 -11.47
N TYR A 42 15.56 -26.38 -12.47
CA TYR A 42 15.15 -25.47 -13.52
C TYR A 42 13.62 -25.41 -13.68
N PRO A 43 13.08 -24.26 -14.14
CA PRO A 43 11.67 -24.13 -14.48
C PRO A 43 11.29 -24.97 -15.72
N PRO A 44 10.39 -25.99 -15.60
CA PRO A 44 10.09 -26.93 -16.68
C PRO A 44 9.63 -26.28 -17.98
N LYS A 45 8.77 -25.25 -17.88
CA LYS A 45 8.20 -24.58 -19.06
C LYS A 45 9.25 -23.78 -19.83
N GLU A 46 10.12 -23.06 -19.12
CA GLU A 46 11.16 -22.26 -19.77
C GLU A 46 12.21 -23.17 -20.40
N ILE A 47 12.60 -24.26 -19.73
CA ILE A 47 13.48 -25.28 -20.32
C ILE A 47 12.92 -25.81 -21.64
N MET A 48 11.61 -26.11 -21.70
CA MET A 48 11.02 -26.61 -22.94
C MET A 48 10.92 -25.54 -24.04
N ARG A 49 10.79 -24.24 -23.71
CA ARG A 49 10.87 -23.15 -24.69
C ARG A 49 12.26 -23.05 -25.31
N TYR A 50 13.30 -23.06 -24.49
CA TYR A 50 14.68 -23.03 -24.98
C TYR A 50 15.03 -24.33 -25.70
N ALA A 51 14.50 -25.49 -25.29
CA ALA A 51 14.70 -26.73 -26.02
C ALA A 51 14.02 -26.71 -27.40
N HIS A 52 12.87 -26.06 -27.53
CA HIS A 52 12.23 -25.83 -28.83
C HIS A 52 13.09 -24.90 -29.70
N GLU A 53 13.64 -23.83 -29.12
CA GLU A 53 14.56 -22.93 -29.83
C GLU A 53 15.78 -23.68 -30.36
N GLN A 54 16.35 -24.62 -29.58
CA GLN A 54 17.46 -25.44 -30.04
C GLN A 54 17.08 -26.42 -31.17
N MET A 55 15.81 -26.80 -31.27
CA MET A 55 15.32 -27.72 -32.30
C MET A 55 15.10 -27.01 -33.64
N ASN A 56 14.55 -25.80 -33.64
CA ASN A 56 14.11 -25.13 -34.88
C ASN A 56 14.29 -23.60 -34.91
N GLY A 57 14.96 -23.01 -33.92
CA GLY A 57 15.24 -21.57 -33.84
C GLY A 57 14.12 -20.71 -33.25
N GLU A 58 12.98 -21.29 -32.86
CA GLU A 58 11.85 -20.53 -32.30
C GLU A 58 11.72 -20.72 -30.78
N LEU A 59 11.65 -19.64 -30.02
CA LEU A 59 11.47 -19.68 -28.55
C LEU A 59 10.00 -19.87 -28.15
N LEU A 60 9.44 -21.05 -28.42
CA LEU A 60 8.02 -21.34 -28.31
C LEU A 60 7.74 -22.60 -27.47
N TRP A 61 6.72 -22.55 -26.62
CA TRP A 61 6.15 -23.73 -25.96
C TRP A 61 4.67 -23.50 -25.65
N GLU A 62 3.79 -24.12 -26.45
CA GLU A 62 2.34 -23.87 -26.37
C GLU A 62 1.64 -24.61 -25.23
N ARG A 63 2.30 -25.61 -24.62
CA ARG A 63 1.70 -26.34 -23.48
C ARG A 63 1.76 -25.50 -22.20
N SER A 64 0.72 -25.64 -21.37
CA SER A 64 0.69 -25.04 -20.04
C SER A 64 1.74 -25.67 -19.12
N GLY A 65 2.23 -24.89 -18.15
CA GLY A 65 3.16 -25.40 -17.12
C GLY A 65 2.51 -26.43 -16.20
N GLY A 66 3.32 -27.15 -15.42
CA GLY A 66 2.86 -28.27 -14.59
C GLY A 66 2.77 -29.57 -15.38
N GLU A 67 1.81 -30.45 -15.05
CA GLU A 67 1.76 -31.81 -15.62
C GLU A 67 1.77 -31.89 -17.16
N PRO A 68 1.12 -30.99 -17.93
CA PRO A 68 1.18 -31.00 -19.39
C PRO A 68 2.59 -30.78 -19.96
N THR A 69 3.46 -30.05 -19.24
CA THR A 69 4.88 -29.89 -19.60
C THR A 69 5.73 -30.99 -18.97
N ASN A 70 5.49 -31.31 -17.69
CA ASN A 70 6.25 -32.29 -16.93
C ASN A 70 6.17 -33.69 -17.55
N ARG A 71 5.06 -34.06 -18.18
CA ARG A 71 4.91 -35.34 -18.88
C ARG A 71 6.02 -35.58 -19.91
N TYR A 72 6.31 -34.60 -20.74
CA TYR A 72 7.36 -34.72 -21.77
C TYR A 72 8.75 -34.85 -21.16
N LEU A 73 9.03 -34.09 -20.09
CA LEU A 73 10.30 -34.18 -19.38
C LEU A 73 10.45 -35.54 -18.68
N LYS A 74 9.38 -36.07 -18.09
CA LYS A 74 9.34 -37.43 -17.51
C LYS A 74 9.56 -38.51 -18.58
N GLU A 75 8.90 -38.40 -19.73
CA GLU A 75 9.08 -39.31 -20.88
C GLU A 75 10.54 -39.30 -21.39
N MET A 76 11.24 -38.16 -21.30
CA MET A 76 12.67 -38.04 -21.61
C MET A 76 13.60 -38.51 -20.47
N GLY A 77 13.05 -38.96 -19.35
CA GLY A 77 13.79 -39.49 -18.21
C GLY A 77 14.34 -38.44 -17.23
N PHE A 78 13.79 -37.21 -17.22
CA PHE A 78 14.17 -36.20 -16.24
C PHE A 78 13.36 -36.32 -14.95
N GLU A 79 14.02 -36.06 -13.82
CA GLU A 79 13.38 -35.97 -12.51
C GLU A 79 12.60 -34.65 -12.39
N ILE A 80 11.34 -34.74 -11.97
CA ILE A 80 10.52 -33.57 -11.64
C ILE A 80 10.34 -33.55 -10.12
N ARG A 81 10.79 -32.47 -9.49
CA ARG A 81 10.64 -32.23 -8.06
C ARG A 81 9.51 -31.24 -7.82
N GLU A 82 8.58 -31.59 -6.94
CA GLU A 82 7.59 -30.64 -6.43
C GLU A 82 8.26 -29.77 -5.36
N LYS A 83 8.04 -28.45 -5.41
CA LYS A 83 8.56 -27.53 -4.40
C LYS A 83 7.89 -27.84 -3.07
N GLU A 84 8.68 -27.93 -2.00
CA GLU A 84 8.14 -28.07 -0.65
C GLU A 84 7.27 -26.86 -0.30
N ALA A 85 6.18 -27.08 0.45
CA ALA A 85 5.30 -26.01 0.90
C ALA A 85 6.12 -24.98 1.67
N LYS A 86 5.93 -23.69 1.37
CA LYS A 86 6.70 -22.60 1.98
C LYS A 86 6.45 -22.50 3.49
N ILE A 87 5.32 -23.01 3.97
CA ILE A 87 4.95 -23.03 5.38
C ILE A 87 4.04 -24.23 5.71
N SER A 88 4.21 -24.83 6.90
CA SER A 88 3.29 -25.83 7.43
C SER A 88 2.07 -25.18 8.09
N LEU A 89 0.91 -25.84 8.08
CA LEU A 89 -0.30 -25.28 8.71
C LEU A 89 -0.13 -25.04 10.22
N ASN A 90 0.63 -25.88 10.94
CA ASN A 90 0.93 -25.64 12.36
C ASN A 90 1.64 -24.30 12.56
N LYS A 91 2.67 -24.03 11.73
CA LYS A 91 3.38 -22.74 11.79
C LYS A 91 2.46 -21.58 11.43
N LEU A 92 1.60 -21.76 10.42
CA LEU A 92 0.62 -20.75 10.00
C LEU A 92 -0.40 -20.44 11.11
N LEU A 93 -0.95 -21.46 11.78
CA LEU A 93 -1.92 -21.26 12.86
C LEU A 93 -1.31 -20.59 14.08
N ASN A 94 -0.06 -20.93 14.43
CA ASN A 94 0.66 -20.24 15.49
C ASN A 94 0.86 -18.75 15.15
N GLN A 95 1.27 -18.47 13.91
CA GLN A 95 1.41 -17.11 13.40
C GLN A 95 0.06 -16.35 13.35
N TYR A 96 -1.02 -17.04 13.01
CA TYR A 96 -2.37 -16.46 13.07
C TYR A 96 -2.79 -16.16 14.50
N SER A 97 -2.55 -17.08 15.44
CA SER A 97 -2.79 -16.83 16.86
C SER A 97 -2.05 -15.59 17.35
N SER A 98 -0.77 -15.43 17.02
CA SER A 98 0.00 -14.21 17.35
C SER A 98 -0.50 -12.96 16.64
N PHE A 99 -1.02 -13.10 15.42
CA PHE A 99 -1.61 -11.99 14.65
C PHE A 99 -2.88 -11.44 15.29
N LEU A 100 -3.65 -12.27 16.00
CA LEU A 100 -4.84 -11.82 16.73
C LEU A 100 -4.53 -10.85 17.88
N ASP A 101 -3.28 -10.79 18.36
CA ASP A 101 -2.86 -9.82 19.38
C ASP A 101 -2.54 -8.44 18.78
N ASN A 102 -2.59 -8.30 17.45
CA ASN A 102 -2.31 -7.04 16.78
C ASN A 102 -3.47 -6.04 17.01
N PRO A 103 -3.22 -4.83 17.55
CA PRO A 103 -4.26 -3.82 17.76
C PRO A 103 -4.93 -3.35 16.46
N ASN A 104 -4.31 -3.60 15.30
CA ASN A 104 -4.87 -3.30 13.98
C ASN A 104 -5.66 -4.49 13.37
N TYR A 105 -5.95 -5.54 14.13
CA TYR A 105 -6.82 -6.63 13.68
C TYR A 105 -8.28 -6.16 13.59
N GLU A 106 -8.73 -5.85 12.38
CA GLU A 106 -10.07 -5.31 12.10
C GLU A 106 -10.87 -6.22 11.14
N GLU A 107 -10.95 -7.52 11.41
CA GLU A 107 -11.66 -8.49 10.54
C GLU A 107 -12.97 -9.04 11.11
N LEU A 108 -13.35 -8.59 12.30
CA LEU A 108 -14.56 -9.04 12.98
C LEU A 108 -15.88 -8.65 12.26
N TYR A 109 -15.83 -7.67 11.37
CA TYR A 109 -16.98 -7.26 10.54
C TYR A 109 -17.59 -8.41 9.73
N LYS A 110 -16.85 -9.50 9.46
CA LYS A 110 -17.38 -10.70 8.79
C LYS A 110 -18.46 -11.40 9.61
N TRP A 111 -18.25 -11.47 10.92
CA TRP A 111 -19.21 -12.08 11.84
C TRP A 111 -20.40 -11.17 12.10
N GLU A 112 -20.18 -9.85 12.22
CA GLU A 112 -21.27 -8.88 12.31
C GLU A 112 -22.15 -8.90 11.04
N ALA A 113 -21.51 -9.03 9.87
CA ALA A 113 -22.18 -9.15 8.59
C ALA A 113 -23.09 -10.38 8.49
N VAL A 114 -22.61 -11.55 8.92
CA VAL A 114 -23.42 -12.78 8.96
C VAL A 114 -24.53 -12.65 10.00
N GLN A 115 -24.24 -12.11 11.19
CA GLN A 115 -25.25 -11.90 12.22
C GLN A 115 -26.39 -10.99 11.73
N ASN A 116 -26.04 -9.85 11.14
CA ASN A 116 -27.01 -8.91 10.57
C ASN A 116 -27.88 -9.58 9.49
N PHE A 117 -27.28 -10.39 8.62
CA PHE A 117 -28.06 -11.14 7.62
C PHE A 117 -29.02 -12.13 8.28
N GLN A 118 -28.56 -12.90 9.27
CA GLN A 118 -29.38 -13.90 9.95
C GLN A 118 -30.57 -13.29 10.70
N GLU A 119 -30.43 -12.06 11.22
CA GLU A 119 -31.50 -11.35 11.92
C GLU A 119 -32.54 -10.72 10.99
N ASN A 120 -32.14 -10.31 9.78
CA ASN A 120 -32.97 -9.48 8.92
C ASN A 120 -33.47 -10.21 7.66
N TRP A 121 -32.87 -11.34 7.27
CA TRP A 121 -33.21 -12.00 6.02
C TRP A 121 -34.52 -12.80 6.11
N ASP A 122 -35.55 -12.31 5.42
CA ASP A 122 -36.78 -13.03 5.16
C ASP A 122 -37.14 -12.95 3.67
N ILE A 123 -36.95 -14.06 2.95
CA ILE A 123 -37.23 -14.13 1.51
C ILE A 123 -38.72 -14.00 1.18
N GLU A 124 -39.60 -14.21 2.17
CA GLU A 124 -41.04 -14.08 2.01
C GLU A 124 -41.57 -12.71 2.45
N ALA A 125 -40.69 -11.78 2.87
CA ALA A 125 -41.06 -10.42 3.25
C ALA A 125 -41.89 -9.71 2.18
N GLU A 126 -42.91 -8.94 2.63
CA GLU A 126 -43.73 -8.11 1.74
C GLU A 126 -42.88 -7.00 1.11
N ASP A 127 -42.05 -6.32 1.92
CA ASP A 127 -41.06 -5.34 1.43
C ASP A 127 -39.71 -6.00 1.20
N PHE A 128 -39.61 -6.74 0.09
CA PHE A 128 -38.39 -7.47 -0.29
C PHE A 128 -37.20 -6.54 -0.52
N GLN A 129 -37.43 -5.30 -0.95
CA GLN A 129 -36.35 -4.35 -1.22
C GLN A 129 -35.71 -3.85 0.07
N ASP A 130 -36.51 -3.41 1.03
CA ASP A 130 -36.01 -2.91 2.31
C ASP A 130 -35.42 -4.06 3.14
N MET A 131 -36.06 -5.23 3.14
CA MET A 131 -35.50 -6.45 3.75
C MET A 131 -34.12 -6.78 3.19
N PHE A 132 -33.96 -6.78 1.85
CA PHE A 132 -32.68 -7.03 1.21
C PHE A 132 -31.65 -5.95 1.58
N ALA A 133 -32.06 -4.68 1.55
CA ALA A 133 -31.18 -3.56 1.89
C ALA A 133 -30.63 -3.69 3.32
N LEU A 134 -31.50 -3.98 4.28
CA LEU A 134 -31.19 -4.17 5.70
C LEU A 134 -30.30 -5.38 5.94
N SER A 135 -30.61 -6.53 5.32
CA SER A 135 -29.85 -7.78 5.47
C SER A 135 -28.38 -7.66 5.07
N PHE A 136 -28.07 -6.74 4.16
CA PHE A 136 -26.71 -6.48 3.66
C PHE A 136 -26.18 -5.08 4.03
N GLN A 137 -26.62 -4.48 5.15
CA GLN A 137 -26.17 -3.16 5.61
C GLN A 137 -25.68 -3.10 7.07
N PRO A 138 -24.61 -3.81 7.46
CA PRO A 138 -23.91 -3.49 8.70
C PRO A 138 -23.01 -2.26 8.52
N PRO A 139 -22.79 -1.45 9.58
CA PRO A 139 -21.80 -0.37 9.56
C PRO A 139 -20.40 -0.93 9.25
N ASN A 140 -19.65 -0.28 8.37
CA ASN A 140 -18.24 -0.58 8.04
C ASN A 140 -17.95 -1.97 7.42
N CYS A 141 -18.89 -2.55 6.66
CA CYS A 141 -18.66 -3.83 5.98
C CYS A 141 -18.16 -3.68 4.53
N ASN A 142 -17.02 -4.30 4.20
CA ASN A 142 -16.44 -4.30 2.84
C ASN A 142 -16.66 -5.62 2.06
N LEU A 143 -17.49 -6.54 2.58
CA LEU A 143 -17.76 -7.84 1.93
C LEU A 143 -18.45 -7.67 0.58
N TRP A 144 -19.39 -6.73 0.50
CA TRP A 144 -20.29 -6.55 -0.64
C TRP A 144 -19.85 -5.44 -1.59
N GLU A 145 -19.17 -4.39 -1.14
CA GLU A 145 -18.81 -3.26 -2.00
C GLU A 145 -17.35 -2.85 -1.79
N SER A 146 -16.60 -2.63 -2.88
CA SER A 146 -15.19 -2.21 -2.81
C SER A 146 -14.75 -1.54 -4.10
N GLY A 147 -14.30 -0.28 -4.03
CA GLY A 147 -13.76 0.45 -5.19
C GLY A 147 -14.78 0.64 -6.31
N LYS A 148 -14.59 -0.05 -7.44
CA LYS A 148 -15.49 -0.05 -8.62
C LYS A 148 -16.38 -1.32 -8.71
N TYR A 149 -16.46 -2.11 -7.65
CA TYR A 149 -17.21 -3.37 -7.59
C TYR A 149 -18.46 -3.19 -6.69
N PHE A 150 -19.65 -3.32 -7.29
CA PHE A 150 -20.93 -2.92 -6.65
C PHE A 150 -22.06 -3.98 -6.80
N PRO A 151 -21.88 -5.24 -6.39
CA PRO A 151 -22.90 -6.28 -6.51
C PRO A 151 -24.16 -5.99 -5.70
N ARG A 152 -24.07 -5.43 -4.48
CA ARG A 152 -25.24 -5.07 -3.66
C ARG A 152 -26.08 -3.99 -4.36
N LYS A 153 -25.46 -2.88 -4.75
CA LYS A 153 -26.14 -1.81 -5.52
C LYS A 153 -26.83 -2.33 -6.78
N MET A 154 -26.16 -3.19 -7.56
CA MET A 154 -26.78 -3.78 -8.75
C MET A 154 -27.94 -4.71 -8.40
N MET A 155 -27.85 -5.47 -7.30
CA MET A 155 -28.96 -6.32 -6.85
C MET A 155 -30.17 -5.49 -6.42
N LEU A 156 -29.97 -4.40 -5.67
CA LEU A 156 -31.04 -3.46 -5.32
C LEU A 156 -31.69 -2.86 -6.57
N GLU A 157 -30.90 -2.58 -7.61
CA GLU A 157 -31.45 -2.13 -8.89
C GLU A 157 -32.26 -3.21 -9.60
N PHE A 158 -31.84 -4.48 -9.55
CA PHE A 158 -32.63 -5.59 -10.06
C PHE A 158 -33.95 -5.75 -9.29
N ILE A 159 -33.92 -5.63 -7.97
CA ILE A 159 -35.08 -5.73 -7.09
C ILE A 159 -36.07 -4.61 -7.39
N LEU A 160 -35.59 -3.37 -7.51
CA LEU A 160 -36.42 -2.20 -7.81
C LEU A 160 -37.23 -2.37 -9.11
N ASN A 161 -36.64 -3.03 -10.13
CA ASN A 161 -37.30 -3.26 -11.41
C ASN A 161 -38.21 -4.50 -11.41
N LYS A 162 -37.77 -5.60 -10.79
CA LYS A 162 -38.40 -6.93 -10.89
C LYS A 162 -38.23 -7.74 -9.59
N PRO A 163 -38.91 -7.35 -8.49
CA PRO A 163 -38.65 -7.91 -7.16
C PRO A 163 -38.92 -9.41 -7.08
N GLU A 164 -40.05 -9.90 -7.62
CA GLU A 164 -40.39 -11.32 -7.60
C GLU A 164 -39.46 -12.20 -8.43
N GLU A 165 -38.97 -11.69 -9.57
CA GLU A 165 -38.01 -12.45 -10.37
C GLU A 165 -36.65 -12.56 -9.68
N VAL A 166 -36.25 -11.54 -8.91
CA VAL A 166 -35.04 -11.60 -8.06
C VAL A 166 -35.27 -12.50 -6.84
N ARG A 167 -36.47 -12.48 -6.24
CA ARG A 167 -36.85 -13.41 -5.17
C ARG A 167 -36.68 -14.86 -5.65
N ASP A 168 -37.15 -15.16 -6.87
CA ASP A 168 -36.98 -16.48 -7.50
C ASP A 168 -35.52 -16.79 -7.85
N MET A 169 -34.67 -15.79 -8.15
CA MET A 169 -33.23 -16.00 -8.27
C MET A 169 -32.62 -16.49 -6.96
N PHE A 170 -32.99 -15.89 -5.82
CA PHE A 170 -32.51 -16.33 -4.51
C PHE A 170 -33.09 -17.68 -4.07
N ARG A 171 -34.37 -17.96 -4.34
CA ARG A 171 -34.95 -19.30 -4.12
C ARG A 171 -34.20 -20.37 -4.90
N ASP A 172 -33.89 -20.09 -6.17
CA ASP A 172 -33.11 -20.98 -7.05
C ASP A 172 -31.66 -21.17 -6.54
N LEU A 173 -31.04 -20.11 -6.01
CA LEU A 173 -29.69 -20.16 -5.43
C LEU A 173 -29.65 -20.93 -4.11
N TYR A 174 -30.71 -20.85 -3.30
CA TYR A 174 -30.79 -21.49 -1.98
C TYR A 174 -31.44 -22.88 -2.00
N ASP A 175 -31.80 -23.40 -3.17
CA ASP A 175 -32.32 -24.76 -3.33
C ASP A 175 -31.20 -25.81 -3.18
N GLU A 176 -30.93 -26.24 -1.96
CA GLU A 176 -29.90 -27.24 -1.63
C GLU A 176 -30.14 -28.63 -2.25
N SER A 177 -31.31 -28.88 -2.87
CA SER A 177 -31.56 -30.11 -3.63
C SER A 177 -30.82 -30.16 -4.98
N ARG A 178 -30.30 -29.01 -5.44
CA ARG A 178 -29.63 -28.85 -6.73
C ARG A 178 -28.12 -28.68 -6.59
N ASP A 179 -27.39 -29.15 -7.60
CA ASP A 179 -25.95 -28.97 -7.72
C ASP A 179 -25.54 -27.48 -7.60
N LEU A 180 -24.53 -27.21 -6.78
CA LEU A 180 -24.05 -25.87 -6.48
C LEU A 180 -23.62 -25.11 -7.74
N LEU A 181 -22.84 -25.75 -8.64
CA LEU A 181 -22.38 -25.07 -9.85
C LEU A 181 -23.56 -24.72 -10.76
N SER A 182 -24.56 -25.59 -10.82
CA SER A 182 -25.79 -25.36 -11.59
C SER A 182 -26.59 -24.17 -11.05
N ARG A 183 -26.66 -24.02 -9.72
CA ARG A 183 -27.28 -22.86 -9.06
C ARG A 183 -26.52 -21.57 -9.32
N ILE A 184 -25.20 -21.58 -9.17
CA ILE A 184 -24.33 -20.42 -9.45
C ILE A 184 -24.46 -19.99 -10.92
N ARG A 185 -24.41 -20.93 -11.87
CA ARG A 185 -24.58 -20.64 -13.31
C ARG A 185 -25.95 -20.05 -13.59
N SER A 186 -27.00 -20.62 -13.00
CA SER A 186 -28.37 -20.12 -13.15
C SER A 186 -28.48 -18.68 -12.66
N PHE A 187 -27.92 -18.38 -11.48
CA PHE A 187 -27.91 -17.04 -10.89
C PHE A 187 -27.18 -16.03 -11.79
N LYS A 188 -25.94 -16.33 -12.22
CA LYS A 188 -25.16 -15.48 -13.14
C LYS A 188 -25.92 -15.18 -14.44
N ARG A 189 -26.51 -16.21 -15.05
CA ARG A 189 -27.28 -16.07 -16.29
C ARG A 189 -28.50 -15.16 -16.08
N LYS A 190 -29.29 -15.39 -15.03
CA LYS A 190 -30.46 -14.56 -14.70
C LYS A 190 -30.03 -13.11 -14.43
N SER A 191 -28.92 -12.87 -13.71
CA SER A 191 -28.36 -11.53 -13.51
C SER A 191 -27.97 -10.83 -14.82
N GLN A 192 -27.38 -11.56 -15.77
CA GLN A 192 -27.06 -11.01 -17.09
C GLN A 192 -28.32 -10.63 -17.87
N THR A 193 -29.38 -11.45 -17.78
CA THR A 193 -30.69 -11.13 -18.36
C THR A 193 -31.26 -9.84 -17.75
N ARG A 194 -31.25 -9.71 -16.42
CA ARG A 194 -31.70 -8.47 -15.72
C ARG A 194 -30.94 -7.23 -16.15
N LEU A 195 -29.62 -7.34 -16.27
CA LEU A 195 -28.78 -6.24 -16.73
C LEU A 195 -29.16 -5.78 -18.14
N SER A 196 -29.43 -6.72 -19.05
CA SER A 196 -29.83 -6.40 -20.43
C SER A 196 -31.18 -5.69 -20.51
N GLU A 197 -32.13 -6.02 -19.62
CA GLU A 197 -33.45 -5.39 -19.58
C GLU A 197 -33.41 -3.93 -19.10
N ILE A 198 -32.42 -3.59 -18.27
CA ILE A 198 -32.23 -2.23 -17.73
C ILE A 198 -31.50 -1.31 -18.74
N LYS A 199 -31.24 -1.78 -19.97
CA LYS A 199 -30.58 -1.04 -21.08
C LYS A 199 -29.22 -0.42 -20.71
N LYS A 200 -28.44 -1.14 -19.90
CA LYS A 200 -27.08 -0.75 -19.51
C LYS A 200 -26.04 -1.60 -20.26
N GLU A 201 -25.93 -1.41 -21.57
CA GLU A 201 -25.11 -2.25 -22.46
C GLU A 201 -23.60 -2.25 -22.10
N ASP A 202 -23.11 -1.23 -21.37
CA ASP A 202 -21.70 -1.10 -20.95
C ASP A 202 -21.44 -1.38 -19.46
N LYS A 203 -22.41 -1.89 -18.67
CA LYS A 203 -22.23 -2.10 -17.22
C LYS A 203 -22.12 -3.59 -16.86
N ASN A 204 -21.36 -3.90 -15.81
CA ASN A 204 -21.22 -5.26 -15.28
C ASN A 204 -22.33 -5.52 -14.24
N HIS A 205 -22.90 -6.73 -14.22
CA HIS A 205 -23.91 -7.11 -13.22
C HIS A 205 -23.28 -7.38 -11.83
N PHE A 206 -21.97 -7.60 -11.76
CA PHE A 206 -21.15 -7.88 -10.57
C PHE A 206 -21.52 -9.14 -9.77
N GLN A 207 -22.52 -9.91 -10.21
CA GLN A 207 -22.94 -11.18 -9.58
C GLN A 207 -22.01 -12.35 -9.99
N ASP A 208 -20.71 -12.20 -9.75
CA ASP A 208 -19.71 -13.23 -10.02
C ASP A 208 -19.61 -14.27 -8.88
N ASP A 209 -18.67 -15.22 -8.97
CA ASP A 209 -18.49 -16.26 -7.94
C ASP A 209 -18.20 -15.68 -6.55
N ARG A 210 -17.57 -14.49 -6.49
CA ARG A 210 -17.31 -13.80 -5.24
C ARG A 210 -18.62 -13.33 -4.62
N ALA A 211 -19.42 -12.55 -5.33
CA ALA A 211 -20.72 -12.06 -4.82
C ALA A 211 -21.65 -13.21 -4.41
N ILE A 212 -21.74 -14.25 -5.25
CA ILE A 212 -22.62 -15.39 -4.99
C ILE A 212 -22.16 -16.18 -3.76
N SER A 213 -20.84 -16.33 -3.55
CA SER A 213 -20.31 -16.97 -2.35
C SER A 213 -20.69 -16.23 -1.06
N VAL A 214 -20.82 -14.90 -1.12
CA VAL A 214 -21.30 -14.10 0.03
C VAL A 214 -22.76 -14.43 0.34
N TYR A 215 -23.63 -14.46 -0.67
CA TYR A 215 -25.04 -14.79 -0.46
C TYR A 215 -25.24 -16.18 0.13
N LEU A 216 -24.43 -17.14 -0.30
CA LEU A 216 -24.43 -18.50 0.22
C LEU A 216 -23.86 -18.58 1.65
N ALA A 217 -22.72 -17.96 1.91
CA ALA A 217 -22.08 -17.96 3.23
C ALA A 217 -22.89 -17.18 4.28
N CYS A 218 -23.62 -16.14 3.89
CA CYS A 218 -24.54 -15.46 4.79
C CYS A 218 -25.77 -16.31 5.11
N LYS A 219 -26.31 -17.05 4.13
CA LYS A 219 -27.51 -17.88 4.32
C LYS A 219 -27.23 -19.19 5.05
N TYR A 220 -26.14 -19.86 4.70
CA TYR A 220 -25.70 -21.13 5.29
C TYR A 220 -24.23 -20.99 5.74
N PRO A 221 -23.97 -20.19 6.80
CA PRO A 221 -22.62 -19.95 7.30
C PRO A 221 -21.91 -21.22 7.76
N GLU A 222 -22.64 -22.28 8.07
CA GLU A 222 -22.14 -23.60 8.46
C GLU A 222 -21.76 -24.52 7.30
N LYS A 223 -21.95 -24.07 6.05
CA LYS A 223 -21.76 -24.89 4.85
C LYS A 223 -20.90 -24.23 3.76
N TYR A 224 -20.99 -22.92 3.62
CA TYR A 224 -20.35 -22.22 2.50
C TYR A 224 -19.26 -21.25 2.96
N TYR A 225 -18.26 -21.06 2.08
CA TYR A 225 -17.13 -20.18 2.34
C TYR A 225 -17.14 -18.93 1.45
N LEU A 226 -16.60 -17.81 1.96
CA LEU A 226 -16.32 -16.62 1.15
C LEU A 226 -15.21 -16.89 0.13
N TYR A 227 -15.49 -16.65 -1.15
CA TYR A 227 -14.59 -16.98 -2.26
C TYR A 227 -13.94 -15.74 -2.91
N LYS A 228 -12.61 -15.80 -3.11
CA LYS A 228 -11.86 -14.87 -3.97
C LYS A 228 -10.70 -15.59 -4.63
N TYR A 229 -10.68 -15.63 -5.98
CA TYR A 229 -9.68 -16.39 -6.74
C TYR A 229 -8.23 -16.01 -6.39
N THR A 230 -7.93 -14.73 -6.21
CA THR A 230 -6.56 -14.28 -5.85
C THR A 230 -6.13 -14.77 -4.48
N MET A 231 -7.07 -14.87 -3.54
CA MET A 231 -6.83 -15.38 -2.19
C MET A 231 -6.56 -16.89 -2.24
N TYR A 232 -7.43 -17.65 -2.92
CA TYR A 232 -7.25 -19.08 -3.18
C TYR A 232 -5.88 -19.37 -3.81
N LYS A 233 -5.51 -18.62 -4.86
CA LYS A 233 -4.22 -18.78 -5.53
C LYS A 233 -3.03 -18.48 -4.62
N SER A 234 -3.11 -17.43 -3.82
CA SER A 234 -2.05 -17.05 -2.88
C SER A 234 -1.86 -18.11 -1.80
N PHE A 235 -2.95 -18.51 -1.15
CA PHE A 235 -2.93 -19.47 -0.05
C PHE A 235 -2.46 -20.86 -0.50
N TYR A 236 -2.94 -21.33 -1.66
CA TYR A 236 -2.45 -22.56 -2.27
C TYR A 236 -0.94 -22.48 -2.55
N GLY A 237 -0.44 -21.35 -3.05
CA GLY A 237 0.99 -21.15 -3.32
C GLY A 237 1.86 -21.10 -2.06
N LEU A 238 1.28 -20.80 -0.90
CA LEU A 238 1.97 -20.80 0.40
C LEU A 238 2.01 -22.20 1.03
N THR A 239 0.89 -22.90 1.02
CA THR A 239 0.68 -24.14 1.80
C THR A 239 0.70 -25.41 0.97
N GLY A 240 0.41 -25.34 -0.33
CA GLY A 240 0.23 -26.50 -1.20
C GLY A 240 -1.04 -27.32 -0.91
N ILE A 241 -1.93 -26.85 -0.04
CA ILE A 241 -3.07 -27.64 0.46
C ILE A 241 -4.28 -27.53 -0.45
N GLY A 242 -4.96 -28.66 -0.62
CA GLY A 242 -6.17 -28.74 -1.44
C GLY A 242 -5.87 -28.86 -2.93
N PRO A 243 -6.92 -28.84 -3.77
CA PRO A 243 -6.75 -28.82 -5.22
C PRO A 243 -6.05 -27.53 -5.67
N ALA A 244 -5.36 -27.57 -6.81
CA ALA A 244 -4.71 -26.39 -7.35
C ALA A 244 -5.72 -25.49 -8.12
N PRO A 245 -5.60 -24.15 -8.02
CA PRO A 245 -6.44 -23.24 -8.80
C PRO A 245 -6.16 -23.39 -10.29
N LYS A 246 -7.23 -23.50 -11.08
CA LYS A 246 -7.15 -23.61 -12.55
C LYS A 246 -7.66 -22.31 -13.17
N HIS A 247 -6.83 -21.64 -13.96
CA HIS A 247 -7.23 -20.37 -14.59
C HIS A 247 -8.51 -20.52 -15.41
N ARG A 248 -9.52 -19.66 -15.16
CA ARG A 248 -10.86 -19.64 -15.79
C ARG A 248 -11.70 -20.92 -15.62
N SER A 249 -11.40 -21.76 -14.63
CA SER A 249 -12.26 -22.91 -14.31
C SER A 249 -13.43 -22.52 -13.42
N GLU A 250 -14.64 -22.96 -13.78
CA GLU A 250 -15.84 -22.86 -12.95
C GLU A 250 -15.76 -23.78 -11.71
N GLU A 251 -14.94 -24.83 -11.75
CA GLU A 251 -14.71 -25.73 -10.61
C GLU A 251 -13.93 -25.06 -9.48
N ASN A 252 -13.34 -23.87 -9.68
CA ASN A 252 -12.48 -23.25 -8.68
C ASN A 252 -13.18 -22.98 -7.36
N ILE A 253 -14.47 -22.67 -7.37
CA ILE A 253 -15.23 -22.44 -6.13
C ILE A 253 -15.37 -23.74 -5.32
N LEU A 254 -15.66 -24.87 -6.00
CA LEU A 254 -15.69 -26.19 -5.36
C LEU A 254 -14.31 -26.59 -4.83
N ASN A 255 -13.28 -26.39 -5.65
CA ASN A 255 -11.90 -26.70 -5.28
C ASN A 255 -11.43 -25.86 -4.08
N TYR A 256 -11.86 -24.60 -4.03
CA TYR A 256 -11.59 -23.73 -2.89
C TYR A 256 -12.33 -24.21 -1.63
N PHE A 257 -13.58 -24.64 -1.72
CA PHE A 257 -14.30 -25.20 -0.58
C PHE A 257 -13.61 -26.46 -0.05
N LEU A 258 -13.14 -27.35 -0.92
CA LEU A 258 -12.33 -28.51 -0.52
C LEU A 258 -11.00 -28.12 0.16
N LEU A 259 -10.40 -26.99 -0.22
CA LEU A 259 -9.23 -26.45 0.47
C LEU A 259 -9.64 -25.92 1.85
N CYS A 260 -10.73 -25.16 1.94
CA CYS A 260 -11.25 -24.63 3.19
C CYS A 260 -11.60 -25.75 4.17
N ASP A 261 -12.26 -26.83 3.73
CA ASP A 261 -12.56 -27.99 4.58
C ASP A 261 -11.29 -28.58 5.20
N LYS A 262 -10.22 -28.74 4.42
CA LYS A 262 -8.94 -29.23 4.95
C LYS A 262 -8.31 -28.28 5.97
N VAL A 263 -8.42 -26.97 5.75
CA VAL A 263 -7.92 -25.97 6.71
C VAL A 263 -8.79 -25.96 7.97
N ARG A 264 -10.11 -26.11 7.83
CA ARG A 264 -11.07 -26.19 8.93
C ARG A 264 -10.83 -27.42 9.81
N GLU A 265 -10.70 -28.60 9.21
CA GLU A 265 -10.33 -29.84 9.93
C GLU A 265 -9.04 -29.66 10.74
N PHE A 266 -8.10 -28.87 10.22
CA PHE A 266 -6.85 -28.56 10.91
C PHE A 266 -7.03 -27.55 12.04
N ILE A 267 -7.89 -26.54 11.87
CA ILE A 267 -8.26 -25.59 12.92
C ILE A 267 -8.97 -26.30 14.07
N GLU A 268 -9.87 -27.26 13.78
CA GLU A 268 -10.59 -28.06 14.77
C GLU A 268 -9.66 -28.91 15.65
N GLN A 269 -8.49 -29.29 15.13
CA GLN A 269 -7.44 -29.97 15.90
C GLN A 269 -6.62 -29.03 16.80
N ASN A 270 -6.83 -27.72 16.70
CA ASN A 270 -6.08 -26.67 17.41
C ASN A 270 -7.02 -25.75 18.21
N PRO A 271 -7.65 -26.24 19.30
CA PRO A 271 -8.70 -25.50 20.02
C PRO A 271 -8.23 -24.17 20.60
N GLY A 272 -6.94 -24.01 20.92
CA GLY A 272 -6.41 -22.74 21.44
C GLY A 272 -6.55 -21.56 20.47
N VAL A 273 -6.51 -21.80 19.16
CA VAL A 273 -6.74 -20.74 18.15
C VAL A 273 -8.22 -20.34 18.13
N ILE A 274 -9.11 -21.34 18.27
CA ILE A 274 -10.55 -21.14 18.32
C ILE A 274 -10.90 -20.32 19.57
N GLU A 275 -10.49 -20.76 20.76
CA GLU A 275 -10.76 -20.06 22.02
C GLU A 275 -10.24 -18.61 22.00
N LYS A 276 -9.03 -18.39 21.46
CA LYS A 276 -8.46 -17.05 21.34
C LYS A 276 -9.29 -16.15 20.43
N HIS A 277 -9.66 -16.62 19.25
CA HIS A 277 -10.52 -15.86 18.34
C HIS A 277 -11.90 -15.58 18.96
N GLN A 278 -12.49 -16.59 19.62
CA GLN A 278 -13.76 -16.46 20.31
C GLN A 278 -13.74 -15.36 21.38
N SER A 279 -12.62 -15.18 22.09
CA SER A 279 -12.49 -14.15 23.12
C SER A 279 -12.54 -12.72 22.58
N LEU A 280 -12.29 -12.51 21.28
CA LEU A 280 -12.39 -11.21 20.62
C LEU A 280 -13.83 -10.83 20.26
N ARG A 281 -14.77 -11.78 20.31
CA ARG A 281 -16.14 -11.59 19.82
C ARG A 281 -17.07 -11.13 20.95
N ASN A 282 -18.12 -10.39 20.57
CA ASN A 282 -19.21 -9.98 21.46
C ASN A 282 -20.58 -10.39 20.88
N GLU A 283 -21.67 -10.01 21.52
CA GLU A 283 -23.06 -10.36 21.14
C GLU A 283 -23.49 -9.94 19.72
N LYS A 284 -22.82 -8.96 19.11
CA LYS A 284 -23.09 -8.55 17.71
C LYS A 284 -22.50 -9.50 16.66
N HIS A 285 -21.70 -10.46 17.09
CA HIS A 285 -20.98 -11.37 16.21
C HIS A 285 -21.67 -12.72 16.12
N TYR A 286 -21.80 -13.25 14.91
CA TYR A 286 -22.39 -14.57 14.67
C TYR A 286 -21.67 -15.67 15.47
N LYS A 287 -22.43 -16.63 16.00
CA LYS A 287 -21.86 -17.80 16.70
C LYS A 287 -21.38 -18.82 15.68
N ASP A 288 -20.15 -18.64 15.20
CA ASP A 288 -19.50 -19.54 14.24
C ASP A 288 -19.03 -20.84 14.92
N GLU A 289 -19.96 -21.72 15.26
CA GLU A 289 -19.68 -23.02 15.90
C GLU A 289 -18.98 -24.00 14.95
N SER A 290 -19.23 -23.84 13.65
CA SER A 290 -18.65 -24.66 12.59
C SER A 290 -17.29 -24.17 12.11
N ASN A 291 -16.74 -23.08 12.66
CA ASN A 291 -15.46 -22.46 12.29
C ASN A 291 -15.31 -22.09 10.80
N HIS A 292 -16.42 -21.90 10.07
CA HIS A 292 -16.36 -21.60 8.64
C HIS A 292 -15.87 -20.18 8.38
N ILE A 293 -16.34 -19.21 9.18
CA ILE A 293 -15.91 -17.82 9.09
C ILE A 293 -14.48 -17.68 9.62
N LEU A 294 -14.14 -18.42 10.69
CA LEU A 294 -12.77 -18.49 11.22
C LEU A 294 -11.79 -19.03 10.16
N THR A 295 -12.17 -20.09 9.46
CA THR A 295 -11.37 -20.67 8.36
C THR A 295 -11.12 -19.64 7.27
N GLN A 296 -12.14 -18.85 6.89
CA GLN A 296 -11.99 -17.78 5.91
C GLN A 296 -11.04 -16.69 6.40
N ASP A 297 -11.12 -16.34 7.68
CA ASP A 297 -10.27 -15.32 8.27
C ASP A 297 -8.80 -15.74 8.31
N VAL A 298 -8.51 -16.98 8.72
CA VAL A 298 -7.16 -17.57 8.66
C VAL A 298 -6.59 -17.50 7.24
N ILE A 299 -7.37 -17.96 6.25
CA ILE A 299 -6.95 -17.95 4.84
C ILE A 299 -6.75 -16.52 4.33
N PHE A 300 -7.62 -15.60 4.73
CA PHE A 300 -7.54 -14.20 4.32
C PHE A 300 -6.34 -13.49 4.92
N CYS A 301 -6.11 -13.62 6.24
CA CYS A 301 -4.98 -13.05 6.94
C CYS A 301 -3.66 -13.55 6.34
N ALA A 302 -3.54 -14.86 6.09
CA ALA A 302 -2.36 -15.43 5.42
C ALA A 302 -2.10 -14.85 4.02
N SER A 303 -3.11 -14.26 3.38
CA SER A 303 -2.97 -13.58 2.09
C SER A 303 -2.55 -12.10 2.19
N LYS A 304 -2.59 -11.48 3.37
CA LYS A 304 -2.18 -10.10 3.62
C LYS A 304 -0.68 -9.99 3.85
N LYS A 305 -0.06 -8.90 3.36
CA LYS A 305 1.36 -8.62 3.64
C LYS A 305 1.61 -8.37 5.12
N ASP A 306 0.74 -7.60 5.77
CA ASP A 306 0.89 -7.20 7.18
C ASP A 306 0.87 -8.38 8.16
N PHE A 307 0.19 -9.48 7.79
CA PHE A 307 0.24 -10.74 8.53
C PHE A 307 1.67 -11.28 8.62
N TRP A 308 2.44 -11.22 7.53
CA TRP A 308 3.81 -11.73 7.51
C TRP A 308 4.78 -10.75 8.17
N VAL A 309 4.55 -9.44 8.02
CA VAL A 309 5.35 -8.39 8.72
C VAL A 309 5.19 -8.49 10.25
N HIS A 310 3.98 -8.76 10.73
CA HIS A 310 3.72 -8.97 12.17
C HIS A 310 4.42 -10.22 12.70
N ASN A 311 4.51 -11.28 11.88
CA ASN A 311 5.06 -12.58 12.25
C ASN A 311 6.57 -12.73 11.97
N GLU A 312 7.21 -11.77 11.31
CA GLU A 312 8.68 -11.66 11.16
C GLU A 312 9.34 -10.98 12.38
N ARG A 313 8.55 -10.44 13.32
CA ARG A 313 9.00 -10.09 14.67
C ARG A 313 9.08 -11.40 15.46
N GLU A 314 10.27 -11.81 15.91
CA GLU A 314 10.46 -13.08 16.66
C GLU A 314 9.44 -13.23 17.80
N PRO A 315 8.90 -14.44 18.06
CA PRO A 315 8.00 -14.67 19.17
C PRO A 315 8.78 -14.56 20.48
N ALA A 316 8.43 -13.56 21.29
CA ALA A 316 8.92 -13.44 22.65
C ALA A 316 8.58 -14.71 23.44
N ALA A 317 9.58 -15.31 24.08
CA ALA A 317 9.42 -16.45 24.97
C ALA A 317 8.37 -16.17 26.06
N ALA A 318 7.63 -17.20 26.45
CA ALA A 318 6.57 -17.16 27.45
C ALA A 318 6.98 -16.39 28.74
N PRO A 319 6.05 -15.65 29.36
CA PRO A 319 6.38 -14.76 30.46
C PRO A 319 6.81 -15.58 31.68
N LYS A 320 8.10 -15.52 32.02
CA LYS A 320 8.52 -15.76 33.40
C LYS A 320 7.99 -14.61 34.25
N GLN A 321 7.55 -14.98 35.45
CA GLN A 321 6.97 -14.12 36.47
C GLN A 321 7.63 -12.73 36.49
N ILE A 322 6.75 -11.72 36.48
CA ILE A 322 7.08 -10.31 36.64
C ILE A 322 7.68 -10.15 38.04
N ASP A 323 8.99 -10.03 38.09
CA ASP A 323 9.69 -9.24 39.09
C ASP A 323 10.44 -8.13 38.34
N ASP A 324 9.95 -6.91 38.58
CA ASP A 324 10.60 -5.60 38.50
C ASP A 324 11.65 -5.28 37.42
N MET A 325 11.36 -4.17 36.72
CA MET A 325 12.29 -3.21 36.08
C MET A 325 13.07 -3.64 34.81
N ASN A 326 12.54 -3.32 33.62
CA ASN A 326 13.11 -2.29 32.73
C ASN A 326 12.41 -2.24 31.35
N ASN A 327 12.02 -1.02 30.97
CA ASN A 327 11.44 -0.61 29.70
C ASN A 327 12.45 -0.87 28.55
N LYS A 328 12.17 -1.75 27.58
CA LYS A 328 12.99 -1.92 26.35
C LYS A 328 12.18 -1.57 25.10
N THR A 329 12.46 -0.38 24.58
CA THR A 329 12.11 0.09 23.24
C THR A 329 12.70 -0.83 22.15
N GLN A 330 11.90 -1.17 21.12
CA GLN A 330 12.38 -1.83 19.90
C GLN A 330 13.54 -1.03 19.27
N PRO A 331 14.60 -1.67 18.75
CA PRO A 331 15.73 -0.95 18.16
C PRO A 331 15.32 -0.23 16.86
N MET A 332 15.63 1.06 16.77
CA MET A 332 15.37 1.88 15.59
C MET A 332 16.19 1.39 14.37
N PRO A 333 15.61 1.35 13.16
CA PRO A 333 16.35 0.94 11.96
C PRO A 333 17.52 1.89 11.68
N LEU A 334 18.63 1.34 11.17
CA LEU A 334 19.82 2.11 10.82
C LEU A 334 19.60 3.02 9.61
N ASN A 335 18.80 2.60 8.64
CA ASN A 335 18.44 3.39 7.47
C ASN A 335 16.93 3.49 7.38
N GLN A 336 16.40 4.70 7.40
CA GLN A 336 14.97 4.95 7.38
C GLN A 336 14.60 6.06 6.40
N ILE A 337 13.46 5.94 5.71
CA ILE A 337 12.84 7.01 4.93
C ILE A 337 11.44 7.29 5.49
N LEU A 338 11.20 8.55 5.86
CA LEU A 338 9.88 9.08 6.17
C LEU A 338 9.27 9.63 4.89
N PHE A 339 8.17 9.05 4.43
CA PHE A 339 7.55 9.46 3.17
C PHE A 339 6.07 9.77 3.33
N GLY A 340 5.58 10.63 2.45
CA GLY A 340 4.16 10.94 2.38
C GLY A 340 3.90 12.29 1.75
N PRO A 341 2.62 12.69 1.67
CA PRO A 341 2.22 13.93 1.05
C PRO A 341 2.81 15.19 1.74
N PRO A 342 2.79 16.36 1.09
CA PRO A 342 3.29 17.59 1.69
C PRO A 342 2.48 17.98 2.94
N GLY A 343 3.17 18.48 3.96
CA GLY A 343 2.54 18.98 5.19
C GLY A 343 2.12 17.92 6.22
N THR A 344 2.60 16.68 6.11
CA THR A 344 2.30 15.60 7.07
C THR A 344 3.27 15.53 8.26
N GLY A 345 4.19 16.48 8.38
CA GLY A 345 5.10 16.57 9.54
C GLY A 345 6.39 15.76 9.40
N LYS A 346 6.83 15.38 8.19
CA LYS A 346 8.07 14.60 7.99
C LYS A 346 9.29 15.21 8.71
N THR A 347 9.59 16.48 8.46
CA THR A 347 10.68 17.22 9.13
C THR A 347 10.43 17.43 10.64
N TYR A 348 9.17 17.42 11.07
CA TYR A 348 8.84 17.45 12.50
C TYR A 348 9.28 16.15 13.19
N HIS A 349 9.03 15.01 12.54
CA HIS A 349 9.36 13.67 13.03
C HIS A 349 10.86 13.33 12.94
N THR A 350 11.62 13.91 12.00
CA THR A 350 13.08 13.68 11.92
C THR A 350 13.79 14.13 13.19
N VAL A 351 13.39 15.26 13.78
CA VAL A 351 13.92 15.77 15.06
C VAL A 351 13.71 14.73 16.18
N ASN A 352 12.49 14.20 16.31
CA ASN A 352 12.16 13.23 17.35
C ASN A 352 12.97 11.95 17.18
N LYS A 353 13.02 11.41 15.96
CA LYS A 353 13.77 10.18 15.65
C LYS A 353 15.27 10.37 15.87
N ALA A 354 15.83 11.51 15.49
CA ALA A 354 17.24 11.79 15.73
C ALA A 354 17.56 11.78 17.23
N LEU A 355 16.76 12.45 18.07
CA LEU A 355 16.96 12.49 19.51
C LEU A 355 16.74 11.12 20.18
N GLN A 356 15.76 10.33 19.73
CA GLN A 356 15.58 8.95 20.18
C GLN A 356 16.84 8.08 19.95
N ILE A 357 17.67 8.43 18.97
CA ILE A 357 18.89 7.69 18.63
C ILE A 357 20.12 8.22 19.39
N VAL A 358 20.31 9.54 19.42
CA VAL A 358 21.56 10.15 19.93
C VAL A 358 21.49 10.61 21.39
N ASP A 359 20.28 10.79 21.93
CA ASP A 359 20.01 11.20 23.30
C ASP A 359 18.63 10.67 23.81
N PRO A 360 18.47 9.33 23.89
CA PRO A 360 17.18 8.71 24.23
C PRO A 360 16.67 9.10 25.62
N ALA A 361 17.57 9.29 26.59
CA ALA A 361 17.21 9.69 27.95
C ALA A 361 16.61 11.11 27.98
N PHE A 362 17.22 12.07 27.27
CA PHE A 362 16.67 13.41 27.14
C PHE A 362 15.32 13.39 26.43
N TYR A 363 15.20 12.60 25.34
CA TYR A 363 13.95 12.48 24.59
C TYR A 363 12.81 11.98 25.50
N GLN A 364 13.02 10.89 26.23
CA GLN A 364 12.00 10.31 27.13
C GLN A 364 11.57 11.28 28.23
N GLN A 365 12.50 12.06 28.79
CA GLN A 365 12.19 13.05 29.83
C GLN A 365 11.43 14.27 29.32
N ASN A 366 11.54 14.57 28.01
CA ASN A 366 10.98 15.76 27.38
C ASN A 366 9.94 15.42 26.31
N GLU A 367 9.38 14.21 26.35
CA GLU A 367 8.32 13.80 25.43
C GLU A 367 7.13 14.75 25.57
N GLY A 368 6.67 15.30 24.44
CA GLY A 368 5.64 16.36 24.41
C GLY A 368 6.15 17.80 24.60
N ASN A 369 7.40 18.03 25.03
CA ASN A 369 7.98 19.38 25.13
C ASN A 369 8.77 19.74 23.87
N ARG A 370 8.06 20.23 22.84
CA ARG A 370 8.66 20.52 21.54
C ARG A 370 9.80 21.55 21.59
N GLN A 371 9.70 22.58 22.44
CA GLN A 371 10.73 23.61 22.53
C GLN A 371 12.03 23.05 23.11
N ALA A 372 11.95 22.18 24.11
CA ALA A 372 13.11 21.49 24.67
C ALA A 372 13.75 20.55 23.64
N LEU A 373 12.95 19.79 22.90
CA LEU A 373 13.43 18.88 21.85
C LEU A 373 14.14 19.66 20.72
N ILE A 374 13.56 20.77 20.24
CA ILE A 374 14.21 21.59 19.20
C ILE A 374 15.53 22.17 19.72
N ARG A 375 15.56 22.68 20.96
CA ARG A 375 16.79 23.22 21.55
C ARG A 375 17.88 22.17 21.58
N ARG A 376 17.57 20.97 22.09
CA ARG A 376 18.52 19.87 22.18
C ARG A 376 18.98 19.38 20.81
N TYR A 377 18.07 19.31 19.86
CA TYR A 377 18.41 18.98 18.47
C TYR A 377 19.42 19.98 17.88
N THR A 378 19.18 21.28 18.07
CA THR A 378 20.09 22.34 17.60
C THR A 378 21.45 22.29 18.30
N GLU A 379 21.48 22.00 19.60
CA GLU A 379 22.74 21.81 20.34
C GLU A 379 23.57 20.66 19.77
N LEU A 380 22.93 19.58 19.31
CA LEU A 380 23.59 18.39 18.77
C LEU A 380 23.84 18.48 17.25
N LEU A 381 23.35 19.52 16.57
CA LEU A 381 23.51 19.69 15.14
C LEU A 381 24.92 20.19 14.81
N ILE A 382 25.59 19.49 13.89
CA ILE A 382 26.86 19.89 13.28
C ILE A 382 26.54 20.95 12.23
N THR A 383 26.94 22.18 12.52
CA THR A 383 26.88 23.31 11.57
C THR A 383 28.27 23.74 11.10
N ASP A 384 29.30 23.33 11.83
CA ASP A 384 30.71 23.54 11.54
C ASP A 384 31.46 22.23 11.80
N TRP A 385 32.33 21.84 10.87
CA TRP A 385 33.12 20.61 10.99
C TRP A 385 34.36 20.78 11.86
N ASP A 386 34.75 22.03 12.14
CA ASP A 386 35.86 22.33 13.07
C ASP A 386 35.39 22.30 14.55
N ASP A 387 34.08 22.36 14.79
CA ASP A 387 33.44 22.27 16.11
C ASP A 387 32.42 21.13 16.16
N THR A 388 32.94 19.91 16.33
CA THR A 388 32.14 18.67 16.40
C THR A 388 32.05 18.09 17.81
N GLU A 389 32.62 18.77 18.80
CA GLU A 389 32.62 18.31 20.19
C GLU A 389 31.17 18.22 20.71
N GLU A 390 30.79 17.07 21.24
CA GLU A 390 29.43 16.73 21.68
C GLU A 390 28.34 16.74 20.59
N LYS A 391 28.64 17.16 19.35
CA LYS A 391 27.69 17.17 18.22
C LYS A 391 27.47 15.77 17.66
N LYS A 392 26.24 15.47 17.26
CA LYS A 392 25.83 14.11 16.87
C LYS A 392 24.96 14.01 15.62
N ILE A 393 24.44 15.11 15.11
CA ILE A 393 23.44 15.13 14.04
C ILE A 393 23.96 15.98 12.88
N VAL A 394 23.79 15.52 11.65
CA VAL A 394 24.01 16.32 10.43
C VAL A 394 22.71 16.37 9.67
N PHE A 395 22.39 17.53 9.10
CA PHE A 395 21.23 17.71 8.23
C PHE A 395 21.69 18.23 6.86
N VAL A 396 21.27 17.55 5.80
CA VAL A 396 21.47 17.99 4.41
C VAL A 396 20.19 17.86 3.62
N THR A 397 20.07 18.61 2.53
CA THR A 397 18.96 18.54 1.60
C THR A 397 19.50 18.17 0.22
N PHE A 398 18.95 17.12 -0.38
CA PHE A 398 19.33 16.75 -1.74
C PHE A 398 18.64 17.64 -2.77
N HIS A 399 19.38 17.98 -3.82
CA HIS A 399 18.91 18.72 -4.99
C HIS A 399 19.60 18.19 -6.24
N GLN A 400 19.11 18.57 -7.42
CA GLN A 400 19.61 18.04 -8.70
C GLN A 400 21.12 18.25 -8.92
N SER A 401 21.70 19.31 -8.33
CA SER A 401 23.15 19.58 -8.41
C SER A 401 23.97 19.02 -7.25
N PHE A 402 23.38 18.20 -6.37
CA PHE A 402 24.11 17.61 -5.24
C PHE A 402 24.84 16.36 -5.74
N THR A 403 26.15 16.28 -5.54
CA THR A 403 27.00 15.29 -6.23
C THR A 403 27.72 14.34 -5.27
N TYR A 404 28.39 13.33 -5.83
CA TYR A 404 29.26 12.44 -5.08
C TYR A 404 30.39 13.21 -4.38
N GLU A 405 30.90 14.26 -5.02
CA GLU A 405 31.98 15.10 -4.53
C GLU A 405 31.58 15.88 -3.26
N ASP A 406 30.31 16.26 -3.14
CA ASP A 406 29.76 16.92 -1.96
C ASP A 406 29.46 15.92 -0.83
N PHE A 407 29.10 14.69 -1.21
CA PHE A 407 28.62 13.67 -0.28
C PHE A 407 29.73 12.81 0.31
N VAL A 408 30.63 12.30 -0.53
CA VAL A 408 31.63 11.30 -0.16
C VAL A 408 33.03 11.91 -0.12
N GLU A 409 33.57 12.30 -1.27
CA GLU A 409 34.84 13.02 -1.37
C GLU A 409 35.00 13.62 -2.77
N GLY A 410 35.63 14.78 -2.85
CA GLY A 410 35.83 15.50 -4.10
C GLY A 410 37.17 16.21 -4.16
N ILE A 411 37.64 16.50 -5.37
CA ILE A 411 38.85 17.30 -5.58
C ILE A 411 38.46 18.77 -5.55
N LYS A 412 39.01 19.53 -4.61
CA LYS A 412 38.83 20.98 -4.54
C LYS A 412 40.15 21.72 -4.79
N PRO A 413 40.11 22.84 -5.53
CA PRO A 413 41.26 23.71 -5.68
C PRO A 413 41.49 24.52 -4.39
N VAL A 414 42.73 24.56 -3.91
CA VAL A 414 43.18 25.35 -2.77
C VAL A 414 44.38 26.17 -3.21
N GLU A 415 44.38 27.46 -2.88
CA GLU A 415 45.53 28.33 -3.11
C GLU A 415 46.55 28.13 -1.98
N LYS A 416 47.75 27.70 -2.34
CA LYS A 416 48.87 27.56 -1.42
C LYS A 416 50.09 28.26 -2.01
N ASP A 417 50.63 29.24 -1.29
CA ASP A 417 51.78 30.05 -1.72
C ASP A 417 51.60 30.71 -3.12
N GLY A 418 50.39 31.19 -3.42
CA GLY A 418 50.06 31.81 -4.72
C GLY A 418 49.96 30.83 -5.90
N LYS A 419 49.92 29.51 -5.63
CA LYS A 419 49.73 28.46 -6.64
C LYS A 419 48.47 27.65 -6.37
N LEU A 420 47.70 27.40 -7.42
CA LEU A 420 46.54 26.52 -7.37
C LEU A 420 47.01 25.07 -7.18
N THR A 421 46.63 24.46 -6.06
CA THR A 421 46.88 23.05 -5.76
C THR A 421 45.54 22.33 -5.61
N TYR A 422 45.45 21.08 -6.05
CA TYR A 422 44.23 20.29 -5.89
C TYR A 422 44.36 19.38 -4.67
N THR A 423 43.42 19.48 -3.74
CA THR A 423 43.35 18.66 -2.54
C THR A 423 42.05 17.88 -2.51
N ILE A 424 42.10 16.68 -1.93
CA ILE A 424 40.90 15.87 -1.75
C ILE A 424 40.25 16.32 -0.45
N GLU A 425 38.99 16.72 -0.54
CA GLU A 425 38.20 17.11 0.60
C GLU A 425 37.11 16.06 0.84
N ASP A 426 36.92 15.66 2.09
CA ASP A 426 35.87 14.72 2.45
C ASP A 426 34.50 15.41 2.39
N GLY A 427 33.52 14.70 1.82
CA GLY A 427 32.13 15.11 1.80
C GLY A 427 31.41 14.81 3.11
N VAL A 428 30.16 15.27 3.20
CA VAL A 428 29.36 15.23 4.44
C VAL A 428 29.19 13.81 5.02
N PHE A 429 28.96 12.80 4.17
CA PHE A 429 28.76 11.41 4.57
C PHE A 429 30.04 10.80 5.12
N LYS A 430 31.17 11.05 4.45
CA LYS A 430 32.47 10.53 4.86
C LYS A 430 32.91 11.15 6.19
N ARG A 431 32.67 12.44 6.40
CA ARG A 431 32.96 13.12 7.67
C ARG A 431 32.12 12.57 8.83
N ILE A 432 30.79 12.45 8.67
CA ILE A 432 29.95 11.91 9.75
C ILE A 432 30.27 10.44 10.06
N CYS A 433 30.70 9.65 9.08
CA CYS A 433 31.18 8.29 9.32
C CYS A 433 32.41 8.26 10.25
N ARG A 434 33.31 9.24 10.20
CA ARG A 434 34.44 9.29 11.14
C ARG A 434 33.97 9.56 12.56
N GLU A 435 33.01 10.45 12.72
CA GLU A 435 32.42 10.78 14.02
C GLU A 435 31.59 9.63 14.61
N ALA A 436 31.01 8.78 13.76
CA ALA A 436 30.17 7.65 14.16
C ALA A 436 30.96 6.42 14.62
N VAL A 437 32.30 6.47 14.70
CA VAL A 437 33.09 5.32 15.16
C VAL A 437 32.85 5.02 16.64
N ASN A 438 32.65 6.06 17.47
CA ASN A 438 32.58 5.93 18.94
C ASN A 438 31.19 6.23 19.53
N GLY A 439 30.14 6.10 18.74
CA GLY A 439 28.76 6.22 19.21
C GLY A 439 27.79 6.67 18.14
N ASN A 440 26.51 6.66 18.50
CA ASN A 440 25.44 6.97 17.55
C ASN A 440 25.60 8.37 16.96
N ARG A 441 25.48 8.44 15.64
CA ARG A 441 25.37 9.68 14.86
C ARG A 441 24.20 9.55 13.92
N VAL A 442 23.57 10.67 13.57
CA VAL A 442 22.41 10.70 12.67
C VAL A 442 22.72 11.62 11.50
N LEU A 443 22.58 11.10 10.29
CA LEU A 443 22.54 11.87 9.06
C LEU A 443 21.09 11.98 8.58
N ILE A 444 20.56 13.20 8.57
CA ILE A 444 19.24 13.50 8.00
C ILE A 444 19.45 13.97 6.56
N ILE A 445 18.75 13.32 5.62
CA ILE A 445 18.74 13.65 4.20
C ILE A 445 17.33 14.08 3.81
N ASP A 446 17.09 15.38 3.79
CA ASP A 446 15.81 15.95 3.39
C ASP A 446 15.67 15.90 1.86
N GLU A 447 14.44 15.67 1.38
CA GLU A 447 14.15 15.58 -0.05
C GLU A 447 15.04 14.56 -0.79
N ILE A 448 15.25 13.38 -0.17
CA ILE A 448 16.23 12.38 -0.62
C ILE A 448 16.04 11.98 -2.08
N ASN A 449 14.81 12.05 -2.59
CA ASN A 449 14.48 11.68 -3.96
C ASN A 449 14.89 12.76 -4.98
N ARG A 450 15.09 14.03 -4.60
CA ARG A 450 15.40 15.16 -5.50
C ARG A 450 16.82 15.16 -6.10
N GLY A 451 17.69 14.28 -5.62
CA GLY A 451 19.02 14.03 -6.18
C GLY A 451 19.11 12.64 -6.81
N ASN A 452 20.08 12.43 -7.70
CA ASN A 452 20.36 11.10 -8.23
C ASN A 452 21.08 10.26 -7.17
N ILE A 453 20.30 9.55 -6.35
CA ILE A 453 20.82 8.86 -5.15
C ILE A 453 21.89 7.83 -5.52
N ALA A 454 21.74 7.13 -6.63
CA ALA A 454 22.72 6.15 -7.09
C ALA A 454 24.07 6.79 -7.40
N GLN A 455 24.07 7.95 -8.07
CA GLN A 455 25.30 8.71 -8.34
C GLN A 455 25.88 9.33 -7.07
N ILE A 456 25.04 9.90 -6.19
CA ILE A 456 25.47 10.55 -4.95
C ILE A 456 26.14 9.55 -3.99
N PHE A 457 25.54 8.36 -3.80
CA PHE A 457 26.10 7.34 -2.93
C PHE A 457 27.23 6.55 -3.58
N GLY A 458 27.28 6.46 -4.91
CA GLY A 458 28.28 5.69 -5.64
C GLY A 458 28.39 4.24 -5.13
N GLU A 459 29.61 3.83 -4.83
CA GLU A 459 29.91 2.50 -4.27
C GLU A 459 29.40 2.29 -2.83
N LEU A 460 29.10 3.37 -2.10
CA LEU A 460 28.67 3.29 -0.70
C LEU A 460 27.24 2.80 -0.53
N ILE A 461 26.46 2.76 -1.63
CA ILE A 461 25.09 2.27 -1.63
C ILE A 461 24.99 0.83 -1.10
N THR A 462 26.03 0.02 -1.26
CA THR A 462 26.06 -1.35 -0.70
C THR A 462 26.50 -1.34 0.76
N LEU A 463 27.38 -0.42 1.15
CA LEU A 463 27.94 -0.36 2.51
C LEU A 463 26.96 0.15 3.56
N ILE A 464 25.88 0.81 3.17
CA ILE A 464 24.85 1.25 4.12
C ILE A 464 24.00 0.09 4.65
N GLU A 465 24.02 -1.08 4.02
CA GLU A 465 23.29 -2.28 4.47
C GLU A 465 23.77 -2.71 5.87
N PRO A 466 22.88 -3.00 6.85
CA PRO A 466 23.26 -3.22 8.25
C PRO A 466 24.34 -4.29 8.47
N ASP A 467 24.28 -5.38 7.73
CA ASP A 467 25.19 -6.53 7.76
C ASP A 467 26.54 -6.25 7.08
N LYS A 468 26.63 -5.22 6.23
CA LYS A 468 27.85 -4.81 5.50
C LYS A 468 28.69 -3.77 6.21
N ARG A 469 28.19 -3.22 7.32
CA ARG A 469 28.84 -2.17 8.09
C ARG A 469 30.00 -2.69 8.91
N LYS A 470 30.90 -1.78 9.28
CA LYS A 470 32.07 -2.08 10.12
C LYS A 470 31.64 -2.73 11.43
N GLY A 471 32.17 -3.92 11.72
CA GLY A 471 31.85 -4.72 12.90
C GLY A 471 30.65 -5.67 12.76
N ALA A 472 30.00 -5.74 11.60
CA ALA A 472 28.90 -6.67 11.33
C ALA A 472 29.39 -7.98 10.67
N ASP A 473 28.52 -9.00 10.64
CA ASP A 473 28.85 -10.37 10.20
C ASP A 473 29.37 -10.45 8.75
N GLU A 474 28.90 -9.56 7.87
CA GLU A 474 29.32 -9.49 6.47
C GLU A 474 30.04 -8.16 6.15
N GLU A 475 30.82 -7.62 7.10
CA GLU A 475 31.57 -6.35 6.95
C GLU A 475 32.23 -6.25 5.57
N LEU A 476 31.94 -5.15 4.86
CA LEU A 476 32.50 -4.86 3.55
C LEU A 476 33.29 -3.55 3.59
N ARG A 477 34.36 -3.50 2.81
CA ARG A 477 35.19 -2.31 2.60
C ARG A 477 35.34 -2.05 1.11
N VAL A 478 35.43 -0.77 0.75
CA VAL A 478 35.69 -0.33 -0.62
C VAL A 478 36.90 0.59 -0.65
N ILE A 479 37.58 0.67 -1.79
CA ILE A 479 38.64 1.66 -2.02
C ILE A 479 38.01 2.86 -2.73
N LEU A 480 38.04 4.02 -2.08
CA LEU A 480 37.44 5.23 -2.65
C LEU A 480 38.22 5.75 -3.88
N PRO A 481 37.56 6.27 -4.91
CA PRO A 481 38.16 6.58 -6.20
C PRO A 481 39.10 7.79 -6.16
N TYR A 482 38.89 8.78 -5.29
CA TYR A 482 39.73 9.97 -5.26
C TYR A 482 40.90 9.78 -4.30
N SER A 483 40.63 9.45 -3.04
CA SER A 483 41.67 9.31 -2.00
C SER A 483 42.49 8.03 -2.12
N LYS A 484 41.98 7.01 -2.82
CA LYS A 484 42.56 5.67 -2.89
C LYS A 484 42.73 5.01 -1.51
N THR A 485 41.89 5.40 -0.55
CA THR A 485 41.89 4.86 0.81
C THR A 485 40.74 3.89 1.01
N GLU A 486 40.93 2.90 1.89
CA GLU A 486 39.85 2.01 2.32
C GLU A 486 38.79 2.77 3.12
N PHE A 487 37.53 2.46 2.86
CA PHE A 487 36.40 3.04 3.55
C PHE A 487 35.34 1.99 3.89
N SER A 488 34.71 2.15 5.06
CA SER A 488 33.59 1.36 5.55
C SER A 488 32.62 2.26 6.30
N VAL A 489 31.34 1.90 6.29
CA VAL A 489 30.30 2.62 7.04
C VAL A 489 30.22 2.04 8.47
N PRO A 490 30.32 2.86 9.54
CA PRO A 490 30.20 2.36 10.91
C PRO A 490 28.80 1.84 11.26
N ALA A 491 28.74 0.86 12.16
CA ALA A 491 27.48 0.32 12.68
C ALA A 491 26.60 1.39 13.37
N HIS A 492 27.21 2.42 13.97
CA HIS A 492 26.50 3.46 14.74
C HIS A 492 25.96 4.64 13.91
N LEU A 493 26.13 4.65 12.59
CA LEU A 493 25.58 5.72 11.75
C LEU A 493 24.11 5.47 11.41
N HIS A 494 23.19 6.30 11.87
CA HIS A 494 21.80 6.25 11.42
C HIS A 494 21.56 7.22 10.28
N ILE A 495 20.83 6.80 9.25
CA ILE A 495 20.43 7.61 8.11
C ILE A 495 18.91 7.76 8.13
N ILE A 496 18.42 9.00 8.13
CA ILE A 496 17.00 9.33 8.10
C ILE A 496 16.72 10.20 6.88
N GLY A 497 16.09 9.64 5.86
CA GLY A 497 15.61 10.35 4.68
C GLY A 497 14.20 10.91 4.87
N THR A 498 13.88 12.04 4.23
CA THR A 498 12.49 12.47 4.01
C THR A 498 12.18 12.45 2.51
N MET A 499 10.94 12.12 2.15
CA MET A 499 10.50 12.04 0.76
C MET A 499 9.09 12.59 0.59
N ASN A 500 8.92 13.58 -0.28
CA ASN A 500 7.60 14.00 -0.75
C ASN A 500 7.13 13.04 -1.86
N THR A 501 5.91 12.53 -1.72
CA THR A 501 5.32 11.59 -2.68
C THR A 501 4.59 12.27 -3.84
N ALA A 502 4.13 13.51 -3.65
CA ALA A 502 3.39 14.26 -4.66
C ALA A 502 4.27 14.84 -5.79
N ASP A 503 5.59 14.97 -5.55
CA ASP A 503 6.50 15.62 -6.49
C ASP A 503 6.76 14.71 -7.71
N ARG A 504 6.13 15.03 -8.84
CA ARG A 504 6.29 14.31 -10.12
C ARG A 504 7.62 14.57 -10.83
N SER A 505 8.37 15.59 -10.40
CA SER A 505 9.63 16.04 -10.99
C SER A 505 10.86 15.23 -10.53
N VAL A 506 10.63 14.12 -9.84
CA VAL A 506 11.64 13.46 -9.03
C VAL A 506 11.96 12.07 -9.56
N GLU A 507 13.25 11.70 -9.55
CA GLU A 507 13.69 10.36 -9.98
C GLU A 507 13.02 9.29 -9.10
N ALA A 508 12.42 8.28 -9.76
CA ALA A 508 11.84 7.16 -9.05
C ALA A 508 12.92 6.43 -8.25
N LEU A 509 12.71 6.24 -6.95
CA LEU A 509 13.68 5.58 -6.09
C LEU A 509 13.95 4.16 -6.59
N ASP A 510 15.20 3.86 -6.93
CA ASP A 510 15.59 2.55 -7.45
C ASP A 510 15.18 1.43 -6.48
N THR A 511 14.70 0.32 -7.04
CA THR A 511 14.50 -0.96 -6.34
C THR A 511 15.69 -1.37 -5.46
N ALA A 512 16.92 -1.08 -5.90
CA ALA A 512 18.12 -1.37 -5.14
C ALA A 512 18.27 -0.48 -3.90
N LEU A 513 17.72 0.74 -3.89
CA LEU A 513 17.65 1.59 -2.70
C LEU A 513 16.49 1.18 -1.79
N ARG A 514 15.35 0.80 -2.37
CA ARG A 514 14.18 0.37 -1.59
C ARG A 514 14.47 -0.80 -0.65
N ARG A 515 15.37 -1.72 -1.01
CA ARG A 515 15.76 -2.84 -0.13
C ARG A 515 16.68 -2.45 1.04
N ARG A 516 17.26 -1.23 1.02
CA ARG A 516 18.31 -0.77 1.95
C ARG A 516 17.82 0.21 3.00
N PHE A 517 16.60 0.73 2.80
CA PHE A 517 15.93 1.64 3.71
C PHE A 517 14.63 1.01 4.21
N SER A 518 14.31 1.24 5.48
CA SER A 518 12.96 1.01 6.00
C SER A 518 12.08 2.20 5.66
N PHE A 519 10.89 1.96 5.11
CA PHE A 519 9.96 3.02 4.71
C PHE A 519 8.85 3.17 5.76
N GLU A 520 8.70 4.38 6.31
CA GLU A 520 7.62 4.73 7.22
C GLU A 520 6.74 5.80 6.56
N GLU A 521 5.48 5.45 6.32
CA GLU A 521 4.51 6.37 5.75
C GLU A 521 3.99 7.33 6.82
N LEU A 522 3.97 8.62 6.51
CA LEU A 522 3.37 9.67 7.31
C LEU A 522 2.15 10.24 6.58
N PRO A 523 0.96 9.62 6.76
CA PRO A 523 -0.28 10.11 6.14
C PRO A 523 -0.77 11.39 6.84
N PRO A 524 -1.66 12.17 6.20
CA PRO A 524 -2.36 13.26 6.87
C PRO A 524 -3.16 12.75 8.07
N LYS A 525 -3.03 13.41 9.22
CA LYS A 525 -3.80 13.17 10.44
C LYS A 525 -4.59 14.41 10.82
N PRO A 526 -5.79 14.64 10.25
CA PRO A 526 -6.60 15.81 10.57
C PRO A 526 -6.93 15.97 12.06
N GLY A 527 -6.99 14.86 12.82
CA GLY A 527 -7.24 14.88 14.27
C GLY A 527 -6.23 15.72 15.06
N LEU A 528 -4.98 15.79 14.61
CA LEU A 528 -3.93 16.58 15.26
C LEU A 528 -4.24 18.08 15.28
N ILE A 529 -5.12 18.57 14.38
CA ILE A 529 -5.55 19.97 14.41
C ILE A 529 -6.33 20.28 15.69
N ALA A 530 -7.18 19.35 16.14
CA ALA A 530 -7.95 19.48 17.37
C ALA A 530 -7.13 19.17 18.63
N GLU A 531 -6.14 18.27 18.52
CA GLU A 531 -5.33 17.82 19.65
C GLU A 531 -4.15 18.76 19.95
N GLU A 532 -3.47 19.26 18.91
CA GLU A 532 -2.20 19.96 19.01
C GLU A 532 -2.19 21.33 18.29
N GLY A 533 -3.21 21.64 17.49
CA GLY A 533 -3.28 22.87 16.70
C GLY A 533 -3.58 24.13 17.52
N ALA A 534 -3.47 25.29 16.88
CA ALA A 534 -3.78 26.59 17.47
C ALA A 534 -5.25 26.75 17.86
N SER A 535 -6.14 25.96 17.24
CA SER A 535 -7.58 25.89 17.54
C SER A 535 -7.96 24.79 18.53
N LYS A 536 -6.99 24.12 19.19
CA LYS A 536 -7.25 23.02 20.14
C LYS A 536 -8.21 23.37 21.28
N GLU A 537 -8.15 24.61 21.80
CA GLU A 537 -9.03 25.08 22.88
C GLU A 537 -10.50 25.14 22.44
N ASN A 538 -10.74 25.19 21.12
CA ASN A 538 -12.05 25.14 20.49
C ASN A 538 -12.32 23.79 19.83
N GLY A 539 -11.56 22.73 20.15
CA GLY A 539 -11.72 21.40 19.55
C GLY A 539 -11.37 21.33 18.06
N GLY A 540 -10.53 22.22 17.55
CA GLY A 540 -10.18 22.29 16.12
C GLY A 540 -11.23 23.01 15.27
N GLU A 541 -12.07 23.84 15.89
CA GLU A 541 -13.09 24.66 15.23
C GLU A 541 -12.69 26.13 15.15
N VAL A 542 -13.15 26.79 14.08
CA VAL A 542 -12.97 28.23 13.86
C VAL A 542 -14.33 28.86 13.61
N MET A 543 -14.59 30.00 14.26
CA MET A 543 -15.78 30.80 13.98
C MET A 543 -15.58 31.60 12.69
N VAL A 544 -16.43 31.36 11.70
CA VAL A 544 -16.53 32.13 10.46
C VAL A 544 -17.90 32.77 10.46
N ARG A 545 -17.94 34.09 10.70
CA ARG A 545 -19.18 34.86 10.89
C ARG A 545 -20.05 34.29 12.04
N GLU A 546 -21.10 33.53 11.73
CA GLU A 546 -22.01 32.95 12.73
C GLU A 546 -21.89 31.41 12.81
N THR A 547 -21.04 30.82 11.97
CA THR A 547 -20.90 29.37 11.85
C THR A 547 -19.57 28.87 12.42
N ARG A 548 -19.64 27.77 13.19
CA ARG A 548 -18.45 27.01 13.59
C ARG A 548 -18.04 26.03 12.49
N ILE A 549 -16.83 26.19 11.98
CA ILE A 549 -16.26 25.35 10.93
C ILE A 549 -15.23 24.42 11.56
N SER A 550 -15.47 23.11 11.46
CA SER A 550 -14.52 22.08 11.88
C SER A 550 -13.40 21.94 10.85
N LEU A 551 -12.17 22.21 11.26
CA LEU A 551 -10.99 22.05 10.40
C LEU A 551 -10.70 20.57 10.11
N TYR A 552 -11.07 19.67 11.03
CA TYR A 552 -11.02 18.22 10.82
C TYR A 552 -11.92 17.79 9.65
N GLU A 553 -13.20 18.18 9.68
CA GLU A 553 -14.15 17.85 8.62
C GLU A 553 -13.73 18.45 7.29
N LEU A 554 -13.24 19.69 7.31
CA LEU A 554 -12.80 20.43 6.14
C LEU A 554 -11.65 19.72 5.42
N LEU A 555 -10.57 19.42 6.14
CA LEU A 555 -9.41 18.74 5.57
C LEU A 555 -9.75 17.31 5.13
N SER A 556 -10.54 16.58 5.92
CA SER A 556 -10.96 15.21 5.59
C SER A 556 -11.80 15.18 4.31
N THR A 557 -12.71 16.14 4.15
CA THR A 557 -13.55 16.27 2.96
C THR A 557 -12.72 16.60 1.71
N ILE A 558 -11.79 17.55 1.83
CA ILE A 558 -10.86 17.89 0.75
C ILE A 558 -10.03 16.67 0.35
N ASN A 559 -9.43 15.98 1.32
CA ASN A 559 -8.59 14.80 1.08
C ASN A 559 -9.36 13.64 0.45
N ASN A 560 -10.58 13.34 0.91
CA ASN A 560 -11.42 12.30 0.31
C ASN A 560 -11.72 12.58 -1.18
N ARG A 561 -11.90 13.85 -1.54
CA ARG A 561 -12.14 14.27 -2.93
C ARG A 561 -10.86 14.21 -3.76
N ILE A 562 -9.73 14.65 -3.20
CA ILE A 562 -8.42 14.54 -3.87
C ILE A 562 -8.07 13.08 -4.12
N GLU A 563 -8.19 12.20 -3.12
CA GLU A 563 -7.90 10.77 -3.26
C GLU A 563 -8.71 10.13 -4.39
N LYS A 564 -9.97 10.56 -4.53
CA LYS A 564 -10.86 10.05 -5.56
C LYS A 564 -10.48 10.51 -6.97
N LEU A 565 -10.00 11.73 -7.10
CA LEU A 565 -9.65 12.35 -8.39
C LEU A 565 -8.20 12.06 -8.83
N LEU A 566 -7.30 11.84 -7.87
CA LEU A 566 -5.89 11.56 -8.05
C LEU A 566 -5.54 10.24 -7.35
N ASP A 567 -4.93 10.31 -6.17
CA ASP A 567 -4.47 9.17 -5.36
C ASP A 567 -4.13 9.63 -3.93
N LYS A 568 -3.65 8.70 -3.10
CA LYS A 568 -3.26 8.96 -1.70
C LYS A 568 -1.97 9.78 -1.53
N ASP A 569 -1.14 9.90 -2.57
CA ASP A 569 0.16 10.55 -2.51
C ASP A 569 0.04 12.08 -2.67
N HIS A 570 -1.10 12.56 -3.19
CA HIS A 570 -1.45 13.98 -3.36
C HIS A 570 -2.33 14.54 -2.23
N LEU A 571 -2.55 13.80 -1.14
CA LEU A 571 -3.38 14.33 -0.04
C LEU A 571 -2.72 15.55 0.61
N ILE A 572 -3.52 16.43 1.21
CA ILE A 572 -3.04 17.61 1.90
C ILE A 572 -2.79 17.27 3.38
N GLY A 573 -1.59 17.58 3.85
CA GLY A 573 -1.21 17.38 5.25
C GLY A 573 -1.87 18.37 6.21
N HIS A 574 -1.96 17.96 7.48
CA HIS A 574 -2.59 18.75 8.54
C HIS A 574 -1.80 20.00 8.92
N SER A 575 -0.50 20.08 8.61
CA SER A 575 0.35 21.23 9.00
C SER A 575 -0.14 22.58 8.49
N TYR A 576 -0.84 22.60 7.34
CA TYR A 576 -1.43 23.83 6.79
C TYR A 576 -2.48 24.43 7.73
N PHE A 577 -3.19 23.59 8.48
CA PHE A 577 -4.27 24.00 9.38
C PHE A 577 -3.84 24.10 10.85
N MET A 578 -2.67 23.56 11.21
CA MET A 578 -2.17 23.56 12.61
C MET A 578 -2.04 24.95 13.23
N LYS A 579 -1.82 25.99 12.44
CA LYS A 579 -1.66 27.38 12.93
C LYS A 579 -2.93 28.22 12.80
N VAL A 580 -4.04 27.63 12.34
CA VAL A 580 -5.29 28.35 12.12
C VAL A 580 -6.06 28.43 13.44
N SER A 581 -6.31 29.66 13.89
CA SER A 581 -7.16 29.93 15.06
C SER A 581 -8.30 30.92 14.77
N SER A 582 -8.30 31.57 13.60
CA SER A 582 -9.30 32.55 13.19
C SER A 582 -9.77 32.39 11.74
N SER A 583 -10.91 33.00 11.40
CA SER A 583 -11.43 33.05 10.03
C SER A 583 -10.42 33.68 9.06
N ALA A 584 -9.69 34.71 9.52
CA ALA A 584 -8.65 35.36 8.73
C ALA A 584 -7.51 34.40 8.39
N ASP A 585 -7.03 33.63 9.37
CA ASP A 585 -5.98 32.63 9.15
C ASP A 585 -6.45 31.55 8.18
N LEU A 586 -7.69 31.08 8.34
CA LEU A 586 -8.27 30.05 7.46
C LEU A 586 -8.35 30.57 6.02
N ARG A 587 -8.79 31.81 5.82
CA ARG A 587 -8.82 32.47 4.51
C ARG A 587 -7.43 32.58 3.90
N THR A 588 -6.44 32.99 4.69
CA THR A 588 -5.03 33.08 4.27
C THR A 588 -4.50 31.71 3.81
N VAL A 589 -4.79 30.64 4.56
CA VAL A 589 -4.40 29.27 4.21
C VAL A 589 -5.04 28.84 2.89
N PHE A 590 -6.32 29.14 2.65
CA PHE A 590 -6.95 28.84 1.37
C PHE A 590 -6.31 29.61 0.21
N GLN A 591 -6.06 30.90 0.40
CA GLN A 591 -5.54 31.80 -0.63
C GLN A 591 -4.11 31.50 -1.05
N HIS A 592 -3.24 31.23 -0.08
CA HIS A 592 -1.79 31.16 -0.32
C HIS A 592 -1.24 29.74 -0.31
N ASN A 593 -2.02 28.74 0.15
CA ASN A 593 -1.54 27.37 0.25
C ASN A 593 -2.46 26.38 -0.46
N ILE A 594 -3.73 26.28 -0.06
CA ILE A 594 -4.63 25.21 -0.57
C ILE A 594 -4.94 25.40 -2.05
N ILE A 595 -5.40 26.58 -2.47
CA ILE A 595 -5.78 26.82 -3.87
C ILE A 595 -4.57 26.71 -4.81
N PRO A 596 -3.42 27.37 -4.54
CA PRO A 596 -2.24 27.20 -5.40
C PRO A 596 -1.78 25.75 -5.52
N LEU A 597 -1.82 24.97 -4.43
CA LEU A 597 -1.48 23.55 -4.46
C LEU A 597 -2.45 22.74 -5.33
N LEU A 598 -3.76 23.02 -5.24
CA LEU A 598 -4.75 22.39 -6.11
C LEU A 598 -4.61 22.81 -7.57
N GLU A 599 -4.19 24.05 -7.85
CA GLU A 599 -3.88 24.50 -9.22
C GLU A 599 -2.67 23.76 -9.82
N GLU A 600 -1.69 23.38 -8.99
CA GLU A 600 -0.59 22.52 -9.40
C GLU A 600 -1.06 21.07 -9.64
N TYR A 601 -1.84 20.50 -8.72
CA TYR A 601 -2.35 19.13 -8.82
C TYR A 601 -3.29 18.93 -10.01
N PHE A 602 -4.13 19.92 -10.30
CA PHE A 602 -5.10 19.90 -11.40
C PHE A 602 -4.70 20.90 -12.50
N TYR A 603 -3.42 20.86 -12.90
CA TYR A 603 -2.88 21.73 -13.93
C TYR A 603 -3.74 21.73 -15.20
N GLY A 604 -4.24 22.91 -15.57
CA GLY A 604 -5.08 23.12 -16.75
C GLY A 604 -6.57 22.74 -16.59
N ASP A 605 -7.00 22.27 -15.41
CA ASP A 605 -8.37 21.78 -15.18
C ASP A 605 -8.95 22.31 -13.86
N LYS A 606 -9.34 23.59 -13.86
CA LYS A 606 -9.98 24.23 -12.71
C LYS A 606 -11.38 23.66 -12.40
N GLY A 607 -12.02 22.97 -13.35
CA GLY A 607 -13.28 22.25 -13.10
C GLY A 607 -13.10 21.17 -12.03
N LYS A 608 -11.98 20.44 -12.04
CA LYS A 608 -11.66 19.49 -10.96
C LYS A 608 -11.43 20.16 -9.61
N ILE A 609 -10.87 21.37 -9.57
CA ILE A 609 -10.75 22.14 -8.33
C ILE A 609 -12.15 22.47 -7.78
N GLN A 610 -13.12 22.78 -8.65
CA GLN A 610 -14.51 22.97 -8.23
C GLN A 610 -15.12 21.68 -7.65
N LEU A 611 -14.79 20.50 -8.17
CA LEU A 611 -15.23 19.23 -7.56
C LEU A 611 -14.65 19.02 -6.16
N VAL A 612 -13.46 19.58 -5.87
CA VAL A 612 -12.80 19.49 -4.56
C VAL A 612 -13.35 20.53 -3.58
N LEU A 613 -13.43 21.80 -3.99
CA LEU A 613 -13.74 22.93 -3.10
C LEU A 613 -15.20 23.42 -3.20
N GLY A 614 -15.89 23.17 -4.30
CA GLY A 614 -17.26 23.62 -4.56
C GLY A 614 -17.36 24.97 -5.28
N ARG A 615 -18.59 25.33 -5.67
CA ARG A 615 -18.92 26.54 -6.47
C ARG A 615 -18.59 27.87 -5.79
N GLY A 616 -18.41 27.89 -4.47
CA GLY A 616 -18.03 29.10 -3.74
C GLY A 616 -16.58 29.54 -3.97
N PHE A 617 -15.70 28.61 -4.37
CA PHE A 617 -14.28 28.89 -4.63
C PHE A 617 -13.95 28.98 -6.13
N VAL A 618 -14.69 28.26 -6.96
CA VAL A 618 -14.46 28.20 -8.41
C VAL A 618 -15.79 28.39 -9.12
N GLU A 619 -15.83 29.27 -10.12
CA GLU A 619 -17.01 29.49 -10.95
C GLU A 619 -16.72 29.18 -12.42
N ARG A 620 -17.78 28.77 -13.13
CA ARG A 620 -17.75 28.70 -14.59
C ARG A 620 -18.05 30.09 -15.13
N LYS A 621 -17.21 30.59 -16.04
CA LYS A 621 -17.53 31.80 -16.79
C LYS A 621 -18.72 31.49 -17.70
N GLU A 622 -19.82 32.22 -17.56
CA GLU A 622 -20.95 32.05 -18.47
C GLU A 622 -20.54 32.42 -19.91
N ASN A 623 -20.94 31.60 -20.88
CA ASN A 623 -20.72 31.82 -22.32
C ASN A 623 -21.59 32.97 -22.86
N GLY A 624 -21.56 34.12 -22.20
CA GLY A 624 -22.43 35.27 -22.47
C GLY A 624 -21.91 36.25 -23.52
N GLN A 625 -20.66 36.12 -23.96
CA GLN A 625 -20.08 36.98 -25.01
C GLN A 625 -19.11 36.16 -25.86
N SER A 626 -19.35 36.13 -27.18
CA SER A 626 -18.37 35.68 -28.17
C SER A 626 -17.05 36.38 -27.90
N VAL A 627 -16.02 35.63 -27.52
CA VAL A 627 -14.68 36.19 -27.36
C VAL A 627 -14.12 36.39 -28.76
N GLY A 628 -13.97 37.64 -29.19
CA GLY A 628 -13.35 37.94 -30.48
C GLY A 628 -11.85 37.62 -30.43
N PHE A 629 -11.41 36.63 -31.21
CA PHE A 629 -9.99 36.37 -31.42
C PHE A 629 -9.39 37.36 -32.43
N ALA A 630 -8.07 37.51 -32.42
CA ALA A 630 -7.38 38.32 -33.42
C ALA A 630 -7.52 37.69 -34.81
N ALA A 631 -7.57 38.53 -35.87
CA ALA A 631 -7.65 38.06 -37.25
C ALA A 631 -6.52 37.06 -37.55
N SER A 632 -6.91 35.85 -37.97
CA SER A 632 -6.03 34.70 -38.15
C SER A 632 -6.61 33.79 -39.23
N ASP A 633 -5.74 33.08 -39.96
CA ASP A 633 -6.16 32.01 -40.88
C ASP A 633 -6.55 30.71 -40.12
N TYR A 634 -6.42 30.71 -38.80
CA TYR A 634 -6.74 29.59 -37.93
C TYR A 634 -8.23 29.60 -37.56
N ASP A 635 -8.92 28.48 -37.76
CA ASP A 635 -10.33 28.28 -37.41
C ASP A 635 -10.52 28.31 -35.89
N ASP A 636 -11.21 29.33 -35.38
CA ASP A 636 -11.45 29.57 -33.96
C ASP A 636 -12.72 28.88 -33.43
N SER A 637 -13.58 28.36 -34.32
CA SER A 637 -14.79 27.62 -33.94
C SER A 637 -14.50 26.35 -33.14
N VAL A 638 -13.27 25.82 -33.21
CA VAL A 638 -12.80 24.69 -32.38
C VAL A 638 -12.80 24.99 -30.88
N PHE A 639 -12.95 26.26 -30.48
CA PHE A 639 -12.99 26.68 -29.08
C PHE A 639 -14.40 27.05 -28.58
N ASP A 640 -15.44 26.92 -29.42
CA ASP A 640 -16.82 27.30 -29.06
C ASP A 640 -17.37 26.49 -27.87
N ASP A 641 -16.99 25.21 -27.78
CA ASP A 641 -17.40 24.30 -26.69
C ASP A 641 -16.44 24.35 -25.48
N ARG A 642 -15.40 25.21 -25.51
CA ARG A 642 -14.40 25.25 -24.44
C ARG A 642 -14.94 25.95 -23.21
N GLU A 643 -15.20 25.18 -22.14
CA GLU A 643 -15.56 25.75 -20.85
C GLU A 643 -14.38 26.46 -20.18
N ILE A 644 -14.62 27.69 -19.71
CA ILE A 644 -13.63 28.48 -18.97
C ILE A 644 -14.06 28.57 -17.50
N TRP A 645 -13.12 28.26 -16.62
CA TRP A 645 -13.31 28.21 -15.17
C TRP A 645 -12.33 29.16 -14.49
N HIS A 646 -12.77 29.87 -13.45
CA HIS A 646 -11.95 30.82 -12.69
C HIS A 646 -12.08 30.63 -11.18
N ILE A 647 -11.00 30.88 -10.44
CA ILE A 647 -11.07 31.03 -8.98
C ILE A 647 -11.78 32.35 -8.70
N THR A 648 -12.81 32.33 -7.87
CA THR A 648 -13.56 33.54 -7.54
C THR A 648 -12.81 34.37 -6.49
N ASP A 649 -13.04 35.67 -6.47
CA ASP A 649 -12.45 36.58 -5.47
C ASP A 649 -13.42 36.91 -4.32
N ALA A 650 -14.70 36.53 -4.44
CA ALA A 650 -15.76 36.91 -3.50
C ALA A 650 -15.47 36.44 -2.06
N TRP A 651 -14.99 35.20 -1.90
CA TRP A 651 -14.63 34.63 -0.60
C TRP A 651 -13.38 35.25 0.04
N ARG A 652 -12.58 36.00 -0.74
CA ARG A 652 -11.36 36.68 -0.24
C ARG A 652 -11.69 37.96 0.54
N THR A 653 -12.79 38.63 0.20
CA THR A 653 -13.11 39.96 0.74
C THR A 653 -14.38 39.99 1.59
N SER A 654 -15.24 38.97 1.50
CA SER A 654 -16.49 38.90 2.26
C SER A 654 -16.53 37.67 3.18
N ASP A 655 -16.74 37.91 4.48
CA ASP A 655 -16.96 36.83 5.47
C ASP A 655 -18.22 36.03 5.18
N GLN A 656 -19.28 36.66 4.68
CA GLN A 656 -20.50 35.98 4.25
C GLN A 656 -20.23 35.07 3.04
N ALA A 657 -19.49 35.55 2.04
CA ALA A 657 -19.17 34.74 0.88
C ALA A 657 -18.23 33.58 1.24
N PHE A 658 -17.31 33.79 2.17
CA PHE A 658 -16.41 32.74 2.65
C PHE A 658 -17.13 31.67 3.47
N GLU A 659 -18.03 32.07 4.37
CA GLU A 659 -18.92 31.18 5.11
C GLU A 659 -19.74 30.30 4.15
N ALA A 660 -20.42 30.90 3.18
CA ALA A 660 -21.21 30.19 2.19
C ALA A 660 -20.36 29.23 1.33
N ALA A 661 -19.14 29.64 0.95
CA ALA A 661 -18.21 28.79 0.21
C ALA A 661 -17.76 27.57 1.02
N LEU A 662 -17.48 27.73 2.33
CA LEU A 662 -17.11 26.63 3.22
C LEU A 662 -18.30 25.69 3.49
N LEU A 663 -19.51 26.21 3.68
CA LEU A 663 -20.72 25.39 3.83
C LEU A 663 -21.00 24.57 2.57
N THR A 664 -20.87 25.19 1.40
CA THR A 664 -20.95 24.50 0.10
C THR A 664 -19.90 23.40 0.00
N LEU A 665 -18.65 23.68 0.40
CA LEU A 665 -17.57 22.68 0.41
C LEU A 665 -17.96 21.49 1.28
N LEU A 666 -18.53 21.72 2.46
CA LEU A 666 -18.94 20.68 3.41
C LEU A 666 -20.30 20.01 3.09
N ASN A 667 -20.95 20.38 1.98
CA ASN A 667 -22.32 19.96 1.65
C ASN A 667 -23.36 20.26 2.76
N LYS A 668 -23.15 21.33 3.55
CA LYS A 668 -24.11 21.79 4.56
C LYS A 668 -25.06 22.83 3.93
N PRO A 669 -26.33 22.89 4.35
CA PRO A 669 -27.26 23.91 3.87
C PRO A 669 -26.72 25.32 4.21
N GLU A 670 -26.90 26.26 3.28
CA GLU A 670 -26.50 27.67 3.39
C GLU A 670 -27.25 28.43 4.50
#